data_AF-M7ZNR7-F1
#
_entry.id   AF-M7ZNR7-F1
#
_cell.length_a   1.000
_cell.length_b   1.000
_cell.length_c   1.000
_cell.angle_alpha   90.00
_cell.angle_beta   90.00
_cell.angle_gamma   90.00
#
_symmetry.space_group_name_H-M   'P 1'
#
loop_
_entity.id
_entity.type
_entity.pdbx_description
1 polymer ?
#
loop_
_entity_poly.entity_id
_entity_poly.type
_entity_poly.pdbx_seq_one_letter_code
_entity_poly.pdbx_strand_id
1 'polypeptide(L)'
;MASSALPAPSVVAVAVAVVFAMWPDLIQKAKGGGLDVVQTYVFWNGHEPSPGQYYFEGRYDLVRFIKLVKQAGLYVHLRIGPYVCAEWNFGGFPVWLKYVPGISFRTDNQPFKASVLEMQKFTTKIVDMMKSEGLFEWQGGPIILSQIENEFGPLEWDQGEPSKAYASWAANMAIALNTGVPWIMCKEDDAPDPIINTCNGFYCDWFSPNKPHKPTMWTEAWTAWYTGFGVPVPHRPVEDLAYGVAKFIQKGGSFVNYYMYHGGTNFGRTAGGPFVATSYDYDAPIDEYGLLREPKWGHLKELHRAIKLCEPALVAGDPIISSLGKAQKSSVFRSSTGACAAFLENKDKLSYARVSFSGMHYDLPPWSISILPDCKTTVFNTARVGSQISQMKMEWAGGLTWQSYNEEINSYSEEEAFTAVGLLEQINMTRDNTDYLWYTTYVDVAKNEQFLTSGKSPKLTVMSAGHALHVFVNGQLTGTVYGSVEDPKLTYTGSVKLWAGRNTISCLSIAVGLPNVGEHFETWNAGILGPVILYGLNEGRRDLTWQKWTYQVGLKGEAMSLHSLSGSSSVEWGEPVQKQPLTWYKKIYPTVPSFQAFFNAPDGDEPLALDMNSMGKGQIWINGQGIGRYWPGYKAPGTCGYCDYRGEYDETKCQTNCGDSSQRWYHVPRAWLNPTGNLLVIFEEMGGDPSEISMVKRTRGSVCADVSEWQPSMTNWRTKDYEKAKVHLQCDHGRKITEVKFASFGTPQGSCGSYSEGGCHAHKSYDIFWKNCINQEHCAVSVVPQVFGGDPCPGTMKRAVVEVMCG
;
A
#
# COMPACT_ATOMS: atom_id res chain seq x y z
N MET A 1 3.49 42.66 0.76
CA MET A 1 4.62 41.94 0.14
C MET A 1 5.60 41.57 1.23
N ALA A 2 5.36 40.44 1.88
CA ALA A 2 6.37 39.70 2.64
C ALA A 2 6.44 38.34 1.96
N SER A 3 7.62 37.98 1.49
CA SER A 3 7.92 36.67 0.91
C SER A 3 7.67 35.61 1.99
N SER A 4 6.57 34.87 1.90
CA SER A 4 6.42 33.58 2.57
C SER A 4 7.27 32.58 1.81
N ALA A 5 8.57 32.56 2.11
CA ALA A 5 9.44 31.48 1.67
C ALA A 5 8.82 30.17 2.13
N LEU A 6 8.56 29.25 1.19
CA LEU A 6 8.29 27.85 1.52
C LEU A 6 9.36 27.38 2.51
N PRO A 7 9.01 26.66 3.60
CA PRO A 7 10.02 26.03 4.42
C PRO A 7 10.89 25.13 3.52
N ALA A 8 12.18 25.08 3.86
CA ALA A 8 13.24 24.30 3.22
C ALA A 8 12.90 22.80 3.04
N PRO A 9 13.77 21.94 2.46
CA PRO A 9 13.38 20.62 1.95
C PRO A 9 12.49 19.86 2.93
N SER A 10 11.20 19.89 2.60
CA SER A 10 10.15 19.37 3.46
C SER A 10 9.98 17.91 3.15
N VAL A 11 10.09 17.08 4.18
CA VAL A 11 9.93 15.63 4.07
C VAL A 11 8.50 15.27 4.46
N VAL A 12 7.80 14.55 3.58
CA VAL A 12 6.34 14.44 3.61
C VAL A 12 5.86 12.99 3.66
N ALA A 13 4.71 12.74 4.31
CA ALA A 13 4.11 11.40 4.47
C ALA A 13 2.73 11.28 3.83
N VAL A 14 2.44 10.20 3.09
CA VAL A 14 1.05 9.87 2.72
C VAL A 14 0.36 9.00 3.77
N ALA A 15 -0.93 9.27 4.04
CA ALA A 15 -1.84 8.35 4.71
C ALA A 15 -3.02 7.99 3.78
N VAL A 16 -3.25 6.70 3.57
CA VAL A 16 -4.45 6.13 2.91
C VAL A 16 -5.40 5.60 3.99
N ALA A 17 -6.68 5.95 3.88
CA ALA A 17 -7.85 5.42 4.60
C ALA A 17 -7.61 4.52 5.85
N VAL A 18 -6.97 5.07 6.89
CA VAL A 18 -6.71 4.35 8.15
C VAL A 18 -7.88 4.49 9.12
N VAL A 19 -8.04 3.54 10.05
CA VAL A 19 -9.01 3.66 11.16
C VAL A 19 -8.73 4.91 12.00
N PHE A 20 -9.82 5.65 12.26
CA PHE A 20 -9.86 6.90 13.00
C PHE A 20 -8.96 6.94 14.27
N ALA A 21 -8.98 5.87 15.08
CA ALA A 21 -8.24 5.79 16.34
C ALA A 21 -6.71 5.72 16.17
N MET A 22 -6.20 5.34 14.99
CA MET A 22 -4.77 5.20 14.73
C MET A 22 -4.10 6.53 14.33
N TRP A 23 -4.86 7.49 13.80
CA TRP A 23 -4.30 8.73 13.24
C TRP A 23 -3.38 9.49 14.20
N PRO A 24 -3.73 9.72 15.49
CA PRO A 24 -2.85 10.47 16.38
C PRO A 24 -1.47 9.82 16.52
N ASP A 25 -1.42 8.50 16.71
CA ASP A 25 -0.17 7.75 16.88
C ASP A 25 0.66 7.75 15.58
N LEU A 26 0.03 7.51 14.43
CA LEU A 26 0.71 7.57 13.12
C LEU A 26 1.32 8.95 12.84
N ILE A 27 0.57 10.01 13.12
CA ILE A 27 1.02 11.40 12.96
C ILE A 27 2.19 11.71 13.91
N GLN A 28 2.16 11.21 15.16
CA GLN A 28 3.28 11.37 16.09
C GLN A 28 4.52 10.58 15.65
N LYS A 29 4.35 9.37 15.10
CA LYS A 29 5.46 8.59 14.52
C LYS A 29 6.06 9.26 13.29
N ALA A 30 5.23 9.89 12.44
CA ALA A 30 5.67 10.74 11.34
C ALA A 30 6.49 11.94 11.83
N LYS A 31 5.96 12.71 12.80
CA LYS A 31 6.69 13.81 13.43
C LYS A 31 8.01 13.35 14.07
N GLY A 32 7.96 12.24 14.81
CA GLY A 32 9.13 11.64 15.45
C GLY A 32 10.18 11.13 14.46
N GLY A 33 9.75 10.80 13.24
CA GLY A 33 10.59 10.46 12.10
C GLY A 33 11.21 11.67 11.42
N GLY A 34 10.89 12.90 11.83
CA GLY A 34 11.47 14.13 11.29
C GLY A 34 10.75 14.69 10.07
N LEU A 35 9.49 14.32 9.85
CA LEU A 35 8.66 14.91 8.80
C LEU A 35 8.18 16.31 9.17
N ASP A 36 7.97 17.14 8.16
CA ASP A 36 7.42 18.50 8.29
C ASP A 36 5.96 18.59 7.81
N VAL A 37 5.58 17.70 6.88
CA VAL A 37 4.30 17.75 6.17
C VAL A 37 3.67 16.36 6.12
N VAL A 38 2.34 16.28 6.14
CA VAL A 38 1.57 15.08 5.80
C VAL A 38 0.81 15.34 4.51
N GLN A 39 1.08 14.55 3.49
CA GLN A 39 0.34 14.50 2.24
C GLN A 39 -0.83 13.52 2.36
N THR A 40 -1.94 13.77 1.68
CA THR A 40 -3.00 12.77 1.55
C THR A 40 -3.83 13.05 0.31
N TYR A 41 -4.37 11.99 -0.29
CA TYR A 41 -5.38 12.10 -1.33
C TYR A 41 -6.76 12.35 -0.73
N VAL A 42 -7.68 12.85 -1.55
CA VAL A 42 -9.11 12.90 -1.22
C VAL A 42 -9.85 11.87 -2.08
N PHE A 43 -10.49 10.89 -1.45
CA PHE A 43 -11.11 9.75 -2.15
C PHE A 43 -12.57 10.03 -2.47
N TRP A 44 -12.85 10.58 -3.66
CA TRP A 44 -14.20 11.04 -4.04
C TRP A 44 -15.25 9.93 -3.96
N ASN A 45 -14.99 8.73 -4.47
CA ASN A 45 -15.93 7.61 -4.42
C ASN A 45 -16.41 7.25 -3.00
N GLY A 46 -15.56 7.41 -1.98
CA GLY A 46 -15.91 7.21 -0.58
C GLY A 46 -16.62 8.41 0.04
N HIS A 47 -16.29 9.63 -0.41
CA HIS A 47 -16.94 10.85 0.05
C HIS A 47 -18.29 11.13 -0.62
N GLU A 48 -18.57 10.56 -1.79
CA GLU A 48 -19.84 10.72 -2.52
C GLU A 48 -20.30 9.38 -3.13
N PRO A 49 -20.68 8.39 -2.29
CA PRO A 49 -21.07 7.06 -2.75
C PRO A 49 -22.28 7.07 -3.70
N SER A 50 -23.12 8.09 -3.63
CA SER A 50 -24.20 8.35 -4.60
C SER A 50 -24.33 9.85 -4.86
N PRO A 51 -24.85 10.27 -6.02
CA PRO A 51 -24.86 11.68 -6.41
C PRO A 51 -25.51 12.59 -5.36
N GLY A 52 -24.77 13.59 -4.88
CA GLY A 52 -25.20 14.57 -3.88
C GLY A 52 -25.25 14.07 -2.43
N GLN A 53 -24.98 12.79 -2.18
CA GLN A 53 -24.95 12.21 -0.83
C GLN A 53 -23.52 12.11 -0.34
N TYR A 54 -23.12 13.05 0.51
CA TYR A 54 -21.75 13.14 0.99
C TYR A 54 -21.52 12.43 2.32
N TYR A 55 -20.35 11.78 2.46
CA TYR A 55 -19.93 11.10 3.67
C TYR A 55 -18.54 11.58 4.15
N PHE A 56 -18.50 12.21 5.33
CA PHE A 56 -17.29 12.72 5.97
C PHE A 56 -17.20 12.28 7.44
N GLU A 57 -17.68 11.07 7.75
CA GLU A 57 -17.65 10.50 9.11
C GLU A 57 -16.66 9.34 9.22
N GLY A 58 -16.36 8.92 10.46
CA GLY A 58 -15.48 7.79 10.74
C GLY A 58 -14.10 7.95 10.11
N ARG A 59 -13.67 6.96 9.32
CA ARG A 59 -12.38 7.01 8.59
C ARG A 59 -12.35 7.97 7.39
N TYR A 60 -13.50 8.54 7.02
CA TYR A 60 -13.62 9.56 5.96
C TYR A 60 -13.77 10.97 6.54
N ASP A 61 -13.56 11.17 7.85
CA ASP A 61 -13.54 12.52 8.45
C ASP A 61 -12.22 13.25 8.13
N LEU A 62 -12.16 13.80 6.92
CA LEU A 62 -11.00 14.52 6.37
C LEU A 62 -10.64 15.76 7.20
N VAL A 63 -11.64 16.53 7.63
CA VAL A 63 -11.44 17.74 8.43
C VAL A 63 -10.76 17.39 9.74
N ARG A 64 -11.22 16.34 10.42
CA ARG A 64 -10.62 15.90 11.68
C ARG A 64 -9.21 15.37 11.49
N PHE A 65 -8.94 14.61 10.44
CA PHE A 65 -7.59 14.17 10.12
C PHE A 65 -6.63 15.37 9.98
N ILE A 66 -7.00 16.38 9.19
CA ILE A 66 -6.18 17.58 8.98
C ILE A 66 -6.01 18.39 10.28
N LYS A 67 -7.06 18.49 11.11
CA LYS A 67 -6.97 19.11 12.44
C LYS A 67 -5.98 18.37 13.37
N LEU A 68 -5.92 17.03 13.32
CA LEU A 68 -4.94 16.26 14.09
C LEU A 68 -3.50 16.51 13.60
N VAL A 69 -3.29 16.64 12.29
CA VAL A 69 -1.98 17.01 11.72
C VAL A 69 -1.55 18.39 12.22
N LYS A 70 -2.46 19.38 12.22
CA LYS A 70 -2.22 20.71 12.81
C LYS A 70 -1.88 20.63 14.30
N GLN A 71 -2.61 19.83 15.07
CA GLN A 71 -2.35 19.66 16.51
C GLN A 71 -0.97 19.06 16.79
N ALA A 72 -0.49 18.18 15.90
CA ALA A 72 0.88 17.68 15.97
C ALA A 72 1.92 18.73 15.54
N GLY A 73 1.54 19.86 14.96
CA GLY A 73 2.45 20.90 14.49
C GLY A 73 3.14 20.53 13.17
N LEU A 74 2.46 19.77 12.33
CA LEU A 74 2.87 19.44 10.96
C LEU A 74 1.99 20.20 9.97
N TYR A 75 2.51 20.42 8.76
CA TYR A 75 1.75 20.95 7.64
C TYR A 75 1.03 19.85 6.86
N VAL A 76 0.17 20.24 5.91
CA VAL A 76 -0.55 19.34 5.01
C VAL A 76 -0.33 19.71 3.54
N HIS A 77 -0.10 18.69 2.72
CA HIS A 77 -0.23 18.76 1.26
C HIS A 77 -1.49 17.99 0.85
N LEU A 78 -2.56 18.70 0.48
CA LEU A 78 -3.85 18.09 0.18
C LEU A 78 -4.00 17.80 -1.31
N ARG A 79 -3.87 16.53 -1.70
CA ARG A 79 -4.02 16.11 -3.11
C ARG A 79 -5.49 15.82 -3.40
N ILE A 80 -6.20 16.83 -3.90
CA ILE A 80 -7.65 16.77 -4.06
C ILE A 80 -8.05 15.87 -5.23
N GLY A 81 -7.23 15.83 -6.30
CA GLY A 81 -7.52 15.04 -7.51
C GLY A 81 -8.48 15.79 -8.44
N PRO A 82 -9.68 15.26 -8.76
CA PRO A 82 -10.35 14.20 -8.03
C PRO A 82 -10.06 12.79 -8.56
N TYR A 83 -9.42 12.67 -9.73
CA TYR A 83 -8.68 11.45 -10.05
C TYR A 83 -7.43 11.38 -9.17
N VAL A 84 -7.22 10.25 -8.50
CA VAL A 84 -6.09 10.08 -7.57
C VAL A 84 -5.22 8.87 -7.90
N CYS A 85 -5.62 7.99 -8.83
CA CYS A 85 -4.99 6.69 -9.05
C CYS A 85 -4.95 5.89 -7.74
N ALA A 86 -3.84 6.01 -6.99
CA ALA A 86 -3.63 5.56 -5.61
C ALA A 86 -3.83 4.07 -5.38
N GLU A 87 -3.78 3.25 -6.43
CA GLU A 87 -4.21 1.85 -6.41
C GLU A 87 -5.62 1.68 -5.81
N TRP A 88 -6.44 2.73 -5.94
CA TRP A 88 -7.74 2.85 -5.31
C TRP A 88 -8.84 2.61 -6.34
N ASN A 89 -9.95 2.03 -5.88
CA ASN A 89 -11.07 1.56 -6.67
C ASN A 89 -11.53 2.67 -7.62
N PHE A 90 -11.50 2.36 -8.92
CA PHE A 90 -11.90 3.29 -9.97
C PHE A 90 -11.11 4.61 -10.03
N GLY A 91 -9.87 4.61 -9.53
CA GLY A 91 -8.99 5.79 -9.50
C GLY A 91 -9.48 6.90 -8.57
N GLY A 92 -10.41 6.58 -7.65
CA GLY A 92 -11.10 7.53 -6.80
C GLY A 92 -12.42 8.05 -7.36
N PHE A 93 -12.77 7.78 -8.63
CA PHE A 93 -14.05 8.21 -9.19
C PHE A 93 -15.23 7.41 -8.62
N PRO A 94 -16.35 8.06 -8.29
CA PRO A 94 -17.58 7.34 -8.01
C PRO A 94 -18.09 6.59 -9.26
N VAL A 95 -18.52 5.35 -9.10
CA VAL A 95 -18.95 4.51 -10.24
C VAL A 95 -20.19 5.06 -10.94
N TRP A 96 -21.08 5.75 -10.21
CA TRP A 96 -22.23 6.41 -10.81
C TRP A 96 -21.83 7.46 -11.87
N LEU A 97 -20.63 8.04 -11.79
CA LEU A 97 -20.14 9.06 -12.72
C LEU A 97 -20.02 8.51 -14.15
N LYS A 98 -19.65 7.23 -14.30
CA LYS A 98 -19.56 6.52 -15.60
C LYS A 98 -20.88 6.52 -16.38
N TYR A 99 -22.00 6.73 -15.69
CA TYR A 99 -23.34 6.64 -16.28
C TYR A 99 -24.04 7.98 -16.45
N VAL A 100 -23.31 9.07 -16.22
CA VAL A 100 -23.75 10.40 -16.64
C VAL A 100 -23.81 10.41 -18.18
N PRO A 101 -24.93 10.83 -18.80
CA PRO A 101 -25.06 10.83 -20.25
C PRO A 101 -23.96 11.66 -20.94
N GLY A 102 -23.26 11.04 -21.90
CA GLY A 102 -22.21 11.69 -22.68
C GLY A 102 -20.89 11.91 -21.93
N ILE A 103 -20.71 11.29 -20.76
CA ILE A 103 -19.48 11.40 -19.96
C ILE A 103 -18.28 10.74 -20.68
N SER A 104 -17.12 11.36 -20.54
CA SER A 104 -15.83 10.76 -20.84
C SER A 104 -14.83 11.31 -19.83
N PHE A 105 -14.09 10.41 -19.19
CA PHE A 105 -13.25 10.82 -18.07
C PHE A 105 -11.97 11.48 -18.57
N ARG A 106 -11.50 12.48 -17.81
CA ARG A 106 -10.18 13.09 -17.96
C ARG A 106 -9.88 13.58 -19.39
N THR A 107 -10.85 14.23 -20.03
CA THR A 107 -10.68 14.86 -21.35
C THR A 107 -11.55 16.11 -21.46
N ASP A 108 -11.51 16.82 -22.60
CA ASP A 108 -12.39 17.99 -22.85
C ASP A 108 -13.84 17.57 -23.09
N ASN A 109 -14.48 17.12 -22.02
CA ASN A 109 -15.85 16.65 -22.00
C ASN A 109 -16.68 17.56 -21.08
N GLN A 110 -17.72 18.20 -21.63
CA GLN A 110 -18.55 19.15 -20.87
C GLN A 110 -19.21 18.52 -19.62
N PRO A 111 -19.82 17.31 -19.68
CA PRO A 111 -20.33 16.61 -18.50
C PRO A 111 -19.27 16.31 -17.42
N PHE A 112 -18.01 16.22 -17.81
CA PHE A 112 -16.89 16.02 -16.88
C PHE A 112 -16.37 17.36 -16.32
N LYS A 113 -16.19 18.37 -17.19
CA LYS A 113 -15.58 19.68 -16.90
C LYS A 113 -16.54 20.70 -16.27
N ALA A 114 -17.53 21.16 -17.02
CA ALA A 114 -18.06 22.51 -16.84
C ALA A 114 -19.46 22.52 -16.23
N SER A 115 -19.64 23.16 -15.06
CA SER A 115 -20.94 23.64 -14.51
C SER A 115 -22.10 22.62 -14.43
N VAL A 116 -21.85 21.38 -14.84
CA VAL A 116 -22.73 20.23 -14.97
C VAL A 116 -21.84 19.01 -14.73
N LEU A 117 -21.64 18.42 -13.57
CA LEU A 117 -22.06 18.71 -12.22
C LEU A 117 -20.99 18.16 -11.24
N GLU A 118 -19.85 17.60 -11.67
CA GLU A 118 -19.19 16.59 -10.82
C GLU A 118 -17.74 16.95 -10.42
N MET A 119 -16.76 17.03 -11.34
CA MET A 119 -15.36 17.31 -10.94
C MET A 119 -15.22 18.69 -10.27
N GLN A 120 -15.68 19.76 -10.93
CA GLN A 120 -15.61 21.10 -10.36
C GLN A 120 -16.40 21.19 -9.04
N LYS A 121 -17.58 20.57 -8.95
CA LYS A 121 -18.40 20.64 -7.74
C LYS A 121 -17.75 19.94 -6.56
N PHE A 122 -17.19 18.75 -6.77
CA PHE A 122 -16.48 18.04 -5.72
C PHE A 122 -15.26 18.82 -5.26
N THR A 123 -14.42 19.29 -6.18
CA THR A 123 -13.24 20.09 -5.84
C THR A 123 -13.61 21.39 -5.12
N THR A 124 -14.62 22.13 -5.59
CA THR A 124 -15.14 23.32 -4.91
C THR A 124 -15.63 22.98 -3.50
N LYS A 125 -16.40 21.90 -3.34
CA LYS A 125 -16.90 21.46 -2.03
C LYS A 125 -15.75 21.19 -1.06
N ILE A 126 -14.72 20.46 -1.49
CA ILE A 126 -13.56 20.17 -0.64
C ILE A 126 -12.84 21.45 -0.25
N VAL A 127 -12.58 22.36 -1.22
CA VAL A 127 -11.93 23.64 -0.93
C VAL A 127 -12.76 24.51 0.01
N ASP A 128 -14.07 24.64 -0.21
CA ASP A 128 -14.96 25.42 0.64
C ASP A 128 -15.04 24.85 2.05
N MET A 129 -15.05 23.53 2.19
CA MET A 129 -15.01 22.85 3.49
C MET A 129 -13.69 23.17 4.22
N MET A 130 -12.54 23.08 3.55
CA MET A 130 -11.24 23.44 4.13
C MET A 130 -11.16 24.93 4.51
N LYS A 131 -11.72 25.82 3.69
CA LYS A 131 -11.80 27.27 3.99
C LYS A 131 -12.68 27.58 5.19
N SER A 132 -13.85 26.95 5.27
CA SER A 132 -14.82 27.15 6.36
C SER A 132 -14.24 26.78 7.72
N GLU A 133 -13.33 25.80 7.72
CA GLU A 133 -12.64 25.30 8.91
C GLU A 133 -11.29 26.02 9.18
N GLY A 134 -10.94 27.03 8.36
CA GLY A 134 -9.69 27.78 8.51
C GLY A 134 -8.44 26.92 8.35
N LEU A 135 -8.48 25.94 7.43
CA LEU A 135 -7.43 24.91 7.30
C LEU A 135 -6.32 25.26 6.30
N PHE A 136 -6.48 26.29 5.47
CA PHE A 136 -5.36 26.80 4.66
C PHE A 136 -4.37 27.61 5.51
N GLU A 137 -3.08 27.57 5.17
CA GLU A 137 -2.01 28.15 6.00
C GLU A 137 -2.19 29.66 6.23
N TRP A 138 -2.62 30.41 5.21
CA TRP A 138 -2.91 31.85 5.36
C TRP A 138 -4.07 32.15 6.34
N GLN A 139 -4.93 31.16 6.64
CA GLN A 139 -5.99 31.23 7.66
C GLN A 139 -5.50 30.76 9.05
N GLY A 140 -4.23 30.39 9.17
CA GLY A 140 -3.63 29.74 10.34
C GLY A 140 -3.82 28.22 10.38
N GLY A 141 -4.25 27.59 9.29
CA GLY A 141 -4.37 26.14 9.15
C GLY A 141 -3.07 25.44 8.74
N PRO A 142 -3.05 24.10 8.59
CA PRO A 142 -1.83 23.39 8.21
C PRO A 142 -1.65 23.23 6.69
N ILE A 143 -2.66 23.46 5.84
CA ILE A 143 -2.57 23.14 4.40
C ILE A 143 -1.70 24.18 3.69
N ILE A 144 -0.54 23.76 3.19
CA ILE A 144 0.45 24.60 2.48
C ILE A 144 0.48 24.37 0.97
N LEU A 145 -0.09 23.26 0.49
CA LEU A 145 -0.09 22.88 -0.91
C LEU A 145 -1.39 22.16 -1.25
N SER A 146 -1.86 22.31 -2.48
CA SER A 146 -2.97 21.54 -3.02
C SER A 146 -2.62 20.96 -4.39
N GLN A 147 -3.11 19.77 -4.72
CA GLN A 147 -2.95 19.18 -6.05
C GLN A 147 -4.29 19.02 -6.75
N ILE A 148 -4.33 19.44 -8.02
CA ILE A 148 -5.41 19.13 -8.96
C ILE A 148 -4.91 18.06 -9.94
N GLU A 149 -5.79 17.14 -10.33
CA GLU A 149 -5.45 15.96 -11.14
C GLU A 149 -4.35 15.08 -10.52
N ASN A 150 -4.00 14.00 -11.22
CA ASN A 150 -2.92 13.10 -10.84
C ASN A 150 -2.30 12.42 -12.06
N GLU A 151 -1.01 12.67 -12.31
CA GLU A 151 -0.25 12.06 -13.41
C GLU A 151 -0.98 12.12 -14.76
N PHE A 152 -1.42 13.31 -15.16
CA PHE A 152 -2.22 13.49 -16.38
C PHE A 152 -1.36 13.64 -17.64
N GLY A 153 -0.16 14.22 -17.54
CA GLY A 153 0.72 14.50 -18.69
C GLY A 153 0.97 13.33 -19.65
N PRO A 154 1.19 12.07 -19.21
CA PRO A 154 1.26 10.94 -20.14
C PRO A 154 -0.02 10.75 -20.97
N LEU A 155 -1.19 10.91 -20.35
CA LEU A 155 -2.50 10.80 -21.02
C LEU A 155 -2.74 12.01 -21.93
N GLU A 156 -2.32 13.20 -21.51
CA GLU A 156 -2.37 14.41 -22.33
C GLU A 156 -1.55 14.27 -23.62
N TRP A 157 -0.35 13.70 -23.51
CA TRP A 157 0.51 13.44 -24.67
C TRP A 157 -0.15 12.48 -25.66
N ASP A 158 -0.76 11.40 -25.17
CA ASP A 158 -1.41 10.39 -26.00
C ASP A 158 -2.69 10.90 -26.67
N GLN A 159 -3.47 11.75 -25.99
CA GLN A 159 -4.78 12.22 -26.45
C GLN A 159 -4.76 13.57 -27.18
N GLY A 160 -3.68 14.33 -27.09
CA GLY A 160 -3.47 15.57 -27.84
C GLY A 160 -4.34 16.74 -27.36
N GLU A 161 -4.79 17.58 -28.31
CA GLU A 161 -5.38 18.89 -28.01
C GLU A 161 -6.60 18.91 -27.07
N PRO A 162 -7.56 17.95 -27.13
CA PRO A 162 -8.65 17.90 -26.14
C PRO A 162 -8.13 17.76 -24.71
N SER A 163 -7.10 16.94 -24.51
CA SER A 163 -6.56 16.70 -23.18
C SER A 163 -5.72 17.88 -22.69
N LYS A 164 -5.02 18.59 -23.57
CA LYS A 164 -4.40 19.89 -23.25
C LYS A 164 -5.40 20.95 -22.82
N ALA A 165 -6.53 21.03 -23.53
CA ALA A 165 -7.62 21.93 -23.18
C ALA A 165 -8.27 21.56 -21.83
N TYR A 166 -8.30 20.27 -21.48
CA TYR A 166 -8.71 19.80 -20.16
C TYR A 166 -7.69 20.14 -19.07
N ALA A 167 -6.41 19.84 -19.23
CA ALA A 167 -5.35 20.17 -18.28
C ALA A 167 -5.32 21.67 -17.97
N SER A 168 -5.36 22.50 -19.02
CA SER A 168 -5.47 23.96 -18.92
C SER A 168 -6.73 24.40 -18.17
N TRP A 169 -7.88 23.76 -18.44
CA TRP A 169 -9.12 24.06 -17.73
C TRP A 169 -9.05 23.66 -16.25
N ALA A 170 -8.52 22.47 -15.93
CA ALA A 170 -8.42 21.96 -14.57
C ALA A 170 -7.52 22.84 -13.71
N ALA A 171 -6.37 23.24 -14.25
CA ALA A 171 -5.47 24.22 -13.63
C ALA A 171 -6.17 25.56 -13.38
N ASN A 172 -6.82 26.14 -14.39
CA ASN A 172 -7.51 27.43 -14.25
C ASN A 172 -8.68 27.37 -13.25
N MET A 173 -9.43 26.27 -13.23
CA MET A 173 -10.49 26.02 -12.26
C MET A 173 -9.91 25.99 -10.84
N ALA A 174 -8.84 25.23 -10.61
CA ALA A 174 -8.17 25.14 -9.32
C ALA A 174 -7.64 26.50 -8.83
N ILE A 175 -6.99 27.28 -9.71
CA ILE A 175 -6.51 28.63 -9.43
C ILE A 175 -7.68 29.55 -9.03
N ALA A 176 -8.79 29.49 -9.76
CA ALA A 176 -9.97 30.31 -9.51
C ALA A 176 -10.63 30.03 -8.15
N LEU A 177 -10.42 28.84 -7.56
CA LEU A 177 -10.88 28.53 -6.21
C LEU A 177 -10.14 29.34 -5.13
N ASN A 178 -9.05 30.03 -5.46
CA ASN A 178 -8.35 30.99 -4.59
C ASN A 178 -8.11 30.42 -3.18
N THR A 179 -7.39 29.31 -3.10
CA THR A 179 -7.03 28.62 -1.85
C THR A 179 -6.05 29.42 -0.99
N GLY A 180 -5.38 30.43 -1.57
CA GLY A 180 -4.35 31.23 -0.92
C GLY A 180 -3.01 30.50 -0.72
N VAL A 181 -2.87 29.28 -1.24
CA VAL A 181 -1.64 28.48 -1.22
C VAL A 181 -1.33 27.93 -2.62
N PRO A 182 -0.08 27.56 -2.94
CA PRO A 182 0.26 27.05 -4.27
C PRO A 182 -0.50 25.78 -4.64
N TRP A 183 -0.84 25.69 -5.93
CA TRP A 183 -1.34 24.48 -6.55
C TRP A 183 -0.23 23.76 -7.31
N ILE A 184 -0.32 22.43 -7.35
CA ILE A 184 0.63 21.58 -8.06
C ILE A 184 -0.09 20.59 -8.97
N MET A 185 0.64 20.03 -9.94
CA MET A 185 0.25 18.88 -10.76
C MET A 185 1.47 17.94 -10.86
N CYS A 186 1.31 16.64 -10.66
CA CYS A 186 2.40 15.67 -10.78
C CYS A 186 2.46 15.07 -12.20
N LYS A 187 3.68 14.85 -12.71
CA LYS A 187 3.96 14.42 -14.09
C LYS A 187 3.24 15.24 -15.16
N GLU A 188 3.20 16.56 -14.98
CA GLU A 188 2.53 17.50 -15.89
C GLU A 188 3.55 18.51 -16.44
N ASP A 189 4.29 18.14 -17.49
CA ASP A 189 5.45 18.91 -17.94
C ASP A 189 5.10 20.32 -18.43
N ASP A 190 3.91 20.55 -18.97
CA ASP A 190 3.44 21.84 -19.47
C ASP A 190 2.42 22.55 -18.55
N ALA A 191 2.34 22.15 -17.26
CA ALA A 191 1.46 22.77 -16.27
C ALA A 191 1.53 24.32 -16.30
N PRO A 192 0.39 25.02 -16.50
CA PRO A 192 0.38 26.47 -16.71
C PRO A 192 0.70 27.24 -15.43
N ASP A 193 1.29 28.43 -15.56
CA ASP A 193 1.55 29.28 -14.39
C ASP A 193 0.22 29.71 -13.71
N PRO A 194 0.15 29.75 -12.38
CA PRO A 194 1.22 29.53 -11.40
C PRO A 194 1.34 28.08 -10.86
N ILE A 195 0.75 27.07 -11.52
CA ILE A 195 0.81 25.66 -11.07
C ILE A 195 2.25 25.16 -11.09
N ILE A 196 2.69 24.47 -10.03
CA ILE A 196 4.01 23.84 -9.97
C ILE A 196 3.91 22.41 -10.49
N ASN A 197 4.65 22.07 -11.54
CA ASN A 197 4.79 20.69 -11.97
C ASN A 197 5.77 19.93 -11.06
N THR A 198 5.47 18.67 -10.78
CA THR A 198 6.23 17.84 -9.83
C THR A 198 6.54 16.46 -10.37
N CYS A 199 7.49 15.77 -9.77
CA CYS A 199 7.94 14.44 -10.18
C CYS A 199 7.48 13.32 -9.24
N ASN A 200 7.23 12.15 -9.82
CA ASN A 200 6.92 10.89 -9.15
C ASN A 200 7.86 9.79 -9.66
N GLY A 201 8.27 8.88 -8.78
CA GLY A 201 9.10 7.74 -9.18
C GLY A 201 9.97 7.17 -8.07
N PHE A 202 10.79 6.18 -8.40
CA PHE A 202 11.86 5.71 -7.51
C PHE A 202 13.00 6.72 -7.35
N TYR A 203 13.26 7.51 -8.40
CA TYR A 203 14.23 8.60 -8.42
C TYR A 203 13.71 9.78 -9.23
N CYS A 204 13.85 10.99 -8.71
CA CYS A 204 13.51 12.24 -9.40
C CYS A 204 14.69 13.20 -9.53
N ASP A 205 15.94 12.72 -9.40
CA ASP A 205 17.12 13.58 -9.47
C ASP A 205 17.40 14.13 -10.88
N TRP A 206 16.73 13.62 -11.90
CA TRP A 206 16.77 14.12 -13.29
C TRP A 206 15.76 15.24 -13.54
N PHE A 207 14.76 15.40 -12.67
CA PHE A 207 13.65 16.33 -12.88
C PHE A 207 14.07 17.79 -12.67
N SER A 208 13.47 18.69 -13.45
CA SER A 208 13.51 20.12 -13.23
C SER A 208 12.13 20.69 -13.56
N PRO A 209 11.63 21.67 -12.79
CA PRO A 209 10.33 22.26 -13.04
C PRO A 209 10.31 22.99 -14.38
N ASN A 210 9.13 23.16 -14.95
CA ASN A 210 8.94 23.69 -16.30
C ASN A 210 9.23 25.20 -16.42
N LYS A 211 9.46 25.88 -15.29
CA LYS A 211 9.91 27.28 -15.22
C LYS A 211 11.00 27.44 -14.14
N PRO A 212 12.00 28.32 -14.35
CA PRO A 212 13.11 28.51 -13.42
C PRO A 212 12.72 29.17 -12.08
N HIS A 213 11.54 29.78 -11.99
CA HIS A 213 11.04 30.42 -10.77
C HIS A 213 10.17 29.47 -9.91
N LYS A 214 9.99 28.22 -10.34
CA LYS A 214 9.25 27.19 -9.59
C LYS A 214 10.24 26.31 -8.80
N PRO A 215 9.86 25.82 -7.61
CA PRO A 215 10.70 24.91 -6.85
C PRO A 215 10.70 23.50 -7.45
N THR A 216 11.82 22.78 -7.32
CA THR A 216 11.91 21.37 -7.70
C THR A 216 11.31 20.50 -6.59
N MET A 217 10.23 19.77 -6.89
CA MET A 217 9.45 19.00 -5.92
C MET A 217 9.21 17.55 -6.37
N TRP A 218 9.36 16.61 -5.44
CA TRP A 218 9.13 15.17 -5.62
C TRP A 218 7.95 14.73 -4.75
N THR A 219 6.79 14.53 -5.37
CA THR A 219 5.50 14.28 -4.70
C THR A 219 5.25 12.81 -4.40
N GLU A 220 5.97 11.89 -5.04
CA GLU A 220 5.95 10.45 -4.74
C GLU A 220 7.33 9.81 -4.86
N ALA A 221 8.10 9.84 -3.78
CA ALA A 221 9.27 9.00 -3.57
C ALA A 221 8.80 7.61 -3.15
N TRP A 222 8.67 6.72 -4.13
CA TRP A 222 8.10 5.39 -3.93
C TRP A 222 8.93 4.59 -2.91
N THR A 223 8.34 4.26 -1.77
CA THR A 223 9.04 3.56 -0.68
C THR A 223 9.13 2.05 -0.88
N ALA A 224 8.32 1.51 -1.80
CA ALA A 224 8.49 0.29 -2.57
C ALA A 224 7.39 0.29 -3.66
N TRP A 225 6.50 -0.70 -3.65
CA TRP A 225 5.39 -0.82 -4.58
C TRP A 225 4.17 -1.45 -3.88
N TYR A 226 3.00 -1.42 -4.51
CA TYR A 226 1.79 -2.02 -3.94
C TYR A 226 1.85 -3.56 -4.00
N THR A 227 1.10 -4.22 -3.10
CA THR A 227 0.88 -5.67 -3.18
C THR A 227 -0.39 -5.94 -3.98
N GLY A 228 -0.31 -6.80 -4.99
CA GLY A 228 -1.48 -7.36 -5.68
C GLY A 228 -1.78 -8.78 -5.24
N PHE A 229 -3.02 -9.24 -5.39
CA PHE A 229 -3.33 -10.66 -5.25
C PHE A 229 -2.64 -11.46 -6.36
N GLY A 230 -1.95 -12.54 -5.97
CA GLY A 230 -1.27 -13.42 -6.92
C GLY A 230 0.09 -12.93 -7.43
N VAL A 231 0.64 -11.84 -6.89
CA VAL A 231 1.98 -11.33 -7.26
C VAL A 231 2.95 -11.38 -6.08
N PRO A 232 4.27 -11.50 -6.33
CA PRO A 232 5.28 -11.39 -5.27
C PRO A 232 5.21 -10.05 -4.53
N VAL A 233 5.57 -10.04 -3.25
CA VAL A 233 5.48 -8.85 -2.39
C VAL A 233 6.75 -7.99 -2.56
N PRO A 234 6.63 -6.73 -3.02
CA PRO A 234 7.79 -5.87 -3.30
C PRO A 234 8.31 -5.16 -2.05
N HIS A 235 9.63 -5.01 -1.96
CA HIS A 235 10.35 -4.26 -0.90
C HIS A 235 11.41 -3.36 -1.50
N ARG A 236 11.74 -2.25 -0.84
CA ARG A 236 12.84 -1.35 -1.26
C ARG A 236 13.83 -1.16 -0.12
N PRO A 237 15.12 -1.49 -0.30
CA PRO A 237 16.16 -1.22 0.68
C PRO A 237 16.19 0.25 1.08
N VAL A 238 16.30 0.52 2.38
CA VAL A 238 16.30 1.91 2.87
C VAL A 238 17.54 2.67 2.40
N GLU A 239 18.65 1.99 2.19
CA GLU A 239 19.89 2.57 1.69
C GLU A 239 19.69 3.18 0.30
N ASP A 240 18.95 2.49 -0.56
CA ASP A 240 18.60 2.98 -1.89
C ASP A 240 17.59 4.13 -1.84
N LEU A 241 16.55 4.03 -1.00
CA LEU A 241 15.58 5.11 -0.81
C LEU A 241 16.27 6.39 -0.27
N ALA A 242 17.14 6.23 0.74
CA ALA A 242 17.93 7.32 1.30
C ALA A 242 18.91 7.90 0.26
N TYR A 243 19.52 7.04 -0.57
CA TYR A 243 20.36 7.47 -1.69
C TYR A 243 19.55 8.32 -2.69
N GLY A 244 18.37 7.86 -3.12
CA GLY A 244 17.50 8.60 -4.02
C GLY A 244 17.12 9.98 -3.47
N VAL A 245 16.70 10.05 -2.21
CA VAL A 245 16.33 11.30 -1.52
C VAL A 245 17.54 12.25 -1.40
N ALA A 246 18.69 11.76 -0.93
CA ALA A 246 19.90 12.57 -0.82
C ALA A 246 20.38 13.06 -2.19
N LYS A 247 20.25 12.23 -3.23
CA LYS A 247 20.62 12.55 -4.62
C LYS A 247 19.72 13.63 -5.23
N PHE A 248 18.44 13.65 -4.85
CA PHE A 248 17.50 14.70 -5.22
C PHE A 248 17.84 16.03 -4.51
N ILE A 249 18.05 16.00 -3.19
CA ILE A 249 18.33 17.20 -2.39
C ILE A 249 19.66 17.85 -2.77
N GLN A 250 20.73 17.06 -2.99
CA GLN A 250 22.03 17.62 -3.35
C GLN A 250 22.04 18.38 -4.69
N LYS A 251 20.99 18.20 -5.52
CA LYS A 251 20.80 18.90 -6.80
C LYS A 251 19.87 20.12 -6.69
N GLY A 252 19.45 20.49 -5.49
CA GLY A 252 18.52 21.60 -5.24
C GLY A 252 17.05 21.18 -5.07
N GLY A 253 16.77 19.88 -4.92
CA GLY A 253 15.45 19.40 -4.56
C GLY A 253 14.97 19.96 -3.22
N SER A 254 13.74 20.49 -3.19
CA SER A 254 13.23 21.34 -2.09
C SER A 254 11.93 20.84 -1.45
N PHE A 255 11.40 19.71 -1.92
CA PHE A 255 10.26 19.01 -1.33
C PHE A 255 10.32 17.55 -1.73
N VAL A 256 10.24 16.63 -0.77
CA VAL A 256 10.25 15.19 -1.03
C VAL A 256 9.19 14.50 -0.18
N ASN A 257 8.28 13.79 -0.81
CA ASN A 257 7.22 13.04 -0.14
C ASN A 257 7.42 11.54 -0.29
N TYR A 258 7.40 10.79 0.80
CA TYR A 258 7.38 9.34 0.78
C TYR A 258 5.98 8.81 0.43
N TYR A 259 5.89 8.11 -0.70
CA TYR A 259 4.71 7.37 -1.11
C TYR A 259 5.03 5.87 -0.99
N MET A 260 4.72 5.18 0.10
CA MET A 260 3.95 5.60 1.28
C MET A 260 4.84 5.75 2.50
N TYR A 261 4.48 6.67 3.40
CA TYR A 261 5.08 6.73 4.73
C TYR A 261 4.35 5.83 5.73
N HIS A 262 3.02 5.81 5.64
CA HIS A 262 2.18 4.72 6.15
C HIS A 262 1.19 4.35 5.06
N GLY A 263 1.29 3.11 4.57
CA GLY A 263 0.41 2.62 3.51
C GLY A 263 -0.95 2.14 4.05
N GLY A 264 -0.94 1.26 5.04
CA GLY A 264 -2.16 0.83 5.75
C GLY A 264 -2.90 -0.32 5.05
N THR A 265 -4.24 -0.29 5.12
CA THR A 265 -5.11 -1.39 4.69
C THR A 265 -6.27 -0.86 3.85
N ASN A 266 -6.55 -1.52 2.72
CA ASN A 266 -7.69 -1.30 1.86
C ASN A 266 -8.97 -1.93 2.46
N PHE A 267 -9.51 -1.31 3.50
CA PHE A 267 -10.68 -1.84 4.21
C PHE A 267 -11.96 -1.91 3.37
N GLY A 268 -12.77 -2.93 3.62
CA GLY A 268 -14.02 -3.17 2.91
C GLY A 268 -13.79 -3.56 1.45
N ARG A 269 -14.72 -3.18 0.57
CA ARG A 269 -14.69 -3.60 -0.86
C ARG A 269 -14.53 -2.45 -1.86
N THR A 270 -14.66 -1.20 -1.43
CA THR A 270 -14.60 -0.01 -2.31
C THR A 270 -13.27 0.75 -2.20
N ALA A 271 -12.24 0.13 -1.62
CA ALA A 271 -10.91 0.70 -1.40
C ALA A 271 -9.91 0.28 -2.48
N GLY A 272 -9.27 -0.88 -2.40
CA GLY A 272 -8.27 -1.31 -3.40
C GLY A 272 -8.90 -1.89 -4.68
N GLY A 273 -8.29 -1.63 -5.84
CA GLY A 273 -8.70 -2.27 -7.09
C GLY A 273 -7.94 -1.77 -8.32
N PRO A 274 -7.87 -2.54 -9.43
CA PRO A 274 -8.28 -3.93 -9.55
C PRO A 274 -7.17 -4.86 -9.06
N PHE A 275 -7.51 -6.00 -8.47
CA PHE A 275 -6.57 -7.00 -7.94
C PHE A 275 -5.55 -6.50 -6.89
N VAL A 276 -5.62 -5.25 -6.47
CA VAL A 276 -4.83 -4.72 -5.35
C VAL A 276 -5.22 -5.48 -4.08
N ALA A 277 -4.22 -5.94 -3.33
CA ALA A 277 -4.43 -6.68 -2.11
C ALA A 277 -5.11 -5.80 -1.03
N THR A 278 -5.65 -6.46 0.00
CA THR A 278 -6.21 -5.75 1.14
C THR A 278 -5.11 -5.06 1.95
N SER A 279 -3.91 -5.64 2.02
CA SER A 279 -2.73 -4.96 2.54
C SER A 279 -2.25 -3.90 1.55
N TYR A 280 -2.06 -2.68 2.03
CA TYR A 280 -1.38 -1.61 1.30
C TYR A 280 -0.09 -1.23 2.02
N ASP A 281 0.64 -2.20 2.59
CA ASP A 281 1.84 -1.96 3.41
C ASP A 281 2.93 -1.12 2.72
N TYR A 282 3.13 -1.33 1.42
CA TYR A 282 4.07 -0.59 0.56
C TYR A 282 5.53 -0.62 1.04
N ASP A 283 5.89 -1.56 1.91
CA ASP A 283 7.15 -1.60 2.65
C ASP A 283 7.44 -0.25 3.34
N ALA A 284 6.39 0.44 3.79
CA ALA A 284 6.48 1.81 4.27
C ALA A 284 7.26 1.91 5.61
N PRO A 285 7.87 3.08 5.91
CA PRO A 285 8.54 3.35 7.20
C PRO A 285 7.66 3.05 8.42
N ILE A 286 6.35 3.25 8.32
CA ILE A 286 5.37 2.73 9.28
C ILE A 286 4.58 1.63 8.57
N ASP A 287 4.64 0.40 9.08
CA ASP A 287 4.01 -0.75 8.46
C ASP A 287 2.47 -0.67 8.46
N GLU A 288 1.81 -1.61 7.77
CA GLU A 288 0.35 -1.72 7.68
C GLU A 288 -0.36 -1.58 9.04
N TYR A 289 0.26 -2.08 10.10
CA TYR A 289 -0.31 -2.18 11.44
C TYR A 289 0.00 -0.95 12.30
N GLY A 290 0.74 0.02 11.77
CA GLY A 290 1.17 1.21 12.49
C GLY A 290 2.46 1.05 13.26
N LEU A 291 3.20 -0.05 13.12
CA LEU A 291 4.48 -0.26 13.80
C LEU A 291 5.63 0.36 13.01
N LEU A 292 6.68 0.81 13.72
CA LEU A 292 7.89 1.33 13.07
C LEU A 292 8.62 0.19 12.35
N ARG A 293 8.85 0.34 11.05
CA ARG A 293 9.63 -0.60 10.24
C ARG A 293 11.11 -0.25 10.36
N GLU A 294 11.78 -0.91 11.29
CA GLU A 294 13.22 -0.73 11.50
C GLU A 294 14.04 -1.72 10.64
N PRO A 295 15.07 -1.26 9.92
CA PRO A 295 15.77 0.02 10.11
C PRO A 295 15.26 1.18 9.25
N LYS A 296 14.23 0.96 8.40
CA LYS A 296 13.79 1.94 7.40
C LYS A 296 13.40 3.27 8.05
N TRP A 297 12.54 3.24 9.06
CA TRP A 297 12.12 4.45 9.77
C TRP A 297 13.27 5.17 10.44
N GLY A 298 14.11 4.47 11.21
CA GLY A 298 15.23 5.08 11.93
C GLY A 298 16.28 5.66 10.99
N HIS A 299 16.63 4.96 9.91
CA HIS A 299 17.62 5.45 8.94
C HIS A 299 17.15 6.70 8.20
N LEU A 300 15.88 6.75 7.79
CA LEU A 300 15.29 7.97 7.21
C LEU A 300 15.22 9.10 8.23
N LYS A 301 14.91 8.82 9.50
CA LYS A 301 14.95 9.83 10.57
C LYS A 301 16.33 10.46 10.72
N GLU A 302 17.41 9.68 10.67
CA GLU A 302 18.77 10.23 10.70
C GLU A 302 19.12 10.99 9.42
N LEU A 303 18.63 10.55 8.25
CA LEU A 303 18.72 11.33 7.01
C LEU A 303 18.06 12.70 7.14
N HIS A 304 16.83 12.77 7.65
CA HIS A 304 16.09 14.02 7.82
C HIS A 304 16.82 14.96 8.78
N ARG A 305 17.37 14.44 9.87
CA ARG A 305 18.21 15.21 10.79
C ARG A 305 19.45 15.78 10.09
N ALA A 306 20.13 14.99 9.28
CA ALA A 306 21.28 15.45 8.50
C ALA A 306 20.88 16.57 7.52
N ILE A 307 19.72 16.46 6.88
CA ILE A 307 19.17 17.49 6.00
C ILE A 307 18.84 18.77 6.79
N LYS A 308 18.19 18.66 7.96
CA LYS A 308 17.90 19.82 8.84
C LYS A 308 19.16 20.55 9.29
N LEU A 309 20.26 19.83 9.54
CA LEU A 309 21.54 20.48 9.84
C LEU A 309 22.12 21.25 8.64
N CYS A 310 21.86 20.78 7.43
CA CYS A 310 22.26 21.44 6.18
C CYS A 310 21.32 22.60 5.79
N GLU A 311 20.12 22.67 6.37
CA GLU A 311 19.02 23.57 5.97
C GLU A 311 19.44 25.03 5.77
N PRO A 312 20.21 25.68 6.68
CA PRO A 312 20.60 27.07 6.49
C PRO A 312 21.48 27.31 5.25
N ALA A 313 22.23 26.30 4.80
CA ALA A 313 23.01 26.37 3.57
C ALA A 313 22.16 25.99 2.34
N LEU A 314 21.26 25.01 2.48
CA LEU A 314 20.38 24.54 1.39
C LEU A 314 19.43 25.63 0.90
N VAL A 315 18.88 26.46 1.80
CA VAL A 315 17.96 27.56 1.42
C VAL A 315 18.66 28.82 0.93
N ALA A 316 19.98 28.89 1.02
CA ALA A 316 20.73 30.10 0.71
C ALA A 316 21.14 30.21 -0.76
N GLY A 317 21.11 29.12 -1.53
CA GLY A 317 21.43 29.13 -2.95
C GLY A 317 21.62 27.73 -3.54
N ASP A 318 21.94 27.69 -4.82
CA ASP A 318 22.12 26.46 -5.59
C ASP A 318 23.45 25.74 -5.31
N PRO A 319 23.53 24.43 -5.53
CA PRO A 319 24.76 23.66 -5.30
C PRO A 319 25.85 23.97 -6.34
N ILE A 320 27.09 24.11 -5.88
CA ILE A 320 28.28 24.05 -6.72
C ILE A 320 28.70 22.58 -6.83
N ILE A 321 28.60 22.03 -8.04
CA ILE A 321 28.95 20.62 -8.31
C ILE A 321 30.41 20.54 -8.80
N SER A 322 31.19 19.63 -8.24
CA SER A 322 32.59 19.39 -8.62
C SER A 322 32.92 17.90 -8.65
N SER A 323 33.72 17.47 -9.62
CA SER A 323 34.19 16.09 -9.70
C SER A 323 35.20 15.78 -8.59
N LEU A 324 35.05 14.61 -7.96
CA LEU A 324 36.02 14.05 -7.01
C LEU A 324 36.72 12.80 -7.57
N GLY A 325 36.29 12.32 -8.72
CA GLY A 325 36.74 11.07 -9.33
C GLY A 325 35.88 10.67 -10.53
N LYS A 326 36.10 9.47 -11.07
CA LYS A 326 35.35 8.97 -12.24
C LYS A 326 33.86 8.76 -11.95
N ALA A 327 33.55 8.27 -10.75
CA ALA A 327 32.20 7.99 -10.28
C ALA A 327 31.85 8.77 -9.01
N GLN A 328 32.65 9.79 -8.67
CA GLN A 328 32.50 10.53 -7.43
C GLN A 328 32.38 12.02 -7.71
N LYS A 329 31.48 12.69 -6.99
CA LYS A 329 31.29 14.14 -7.08
C LYS A 329 30.96 14.72 -5.71
N SER A 330 31.19 16.02 -5.58
CA SER A 330 30.73 16.84 -4.48
C SER A 330 29.66 17.81 -4.97
N SER A 331 28.66 18.05 -4.15
CA SER A 331 27.69 19.13 -4.30
C SER A 331 27.76 20.00 -3.05
N VAL A 332 28.16 21.27 -3.20
CA VAL A 332 28.44 22.17 -2.08
C VAL A 332 27.51 23.37 -2.10
N PHE A 333 26.78 23.56 -1.01
CA PHE A 333 25.92 24.71 -0.75
C PHE A 333 26.65 25.67 0.18
N ARG A 334 26.62 26.97 -0.15
CA ARG A 334 27.24 28.02 0.67
C ARG A 334 26.31 29.21 0.82
N SER A 335 26.13 29.64 2.06
CA SER A 335 25.49 30.91 2.38
C SER A 335 26.50 32.06 2.39
N SER A 336 26.05 33.27 2.05
CA SER A 336 26.81 34.51 2.26
C SER A 336 27.15 34.75 3.73
N THR A 337 26.40 34.15 4.67
CA THR A 337 26.64 34.22 6.13
C THR A 337 27.64 33.18 6.63
N GLY A 338 28.22 32.36 5.74
CA GLY A 338 29.28 31.39 6.05
C GLY A 338 28.81 29.96 6.36
N ALA A 339 27.51 29.68 6.36
CA ALA A 339 27.00 28.31 6.43
C ALA A 339 27.45 27.50 5.20
N CYS A 340 27.85 26.25 5.39
CA CYS A 340 28.35 25.38 4.32
C CYS A 340 27.84 23.96 4.52
N ALA A 341 27.20 23.38 3.51
CA ALA A 341 26.83 21.97 3.48
C ALA A 341 27.41 21.29 2.24
N ALA A 342 27.89 20.05 2.37
CA ALA A 342 28.40 19.27 1.26
C ALA A 342 27.79 17.86 1.22
N PHE A 343 27.55 17.39 0.01
CA PHE A 343 27.13 16.01 -0.29
C PHE A 343 28.21 15.37 -1.14
N LEU A 344 28.75 14.23 -0.70
CA LEU A 344 29.80 13.49 -1.40
C LEU A 344 29.20 12.18 -1.92
N GLU A 345 28.99 12.10 -3.24
CA GLU A 345 28.37 10.94 -3.90
C GLU A 345 29.43 9.97 -4.41
N ASN A 346 29.16 8.67 -4.26
CA ASN A 346 29.76 7.60 -5.03
C ASN A 346 28.68 6.82 -5.79
N LYS A 347 28.64 6.97 -7.12
CA LYS A 347 27.68 6.26 -7.99
C LYS A 347 28.16 4.88 -8.43
N ASP A 348 29.37 4.47 -8.06
CA ASP A 348 29.87 3.13 -8.36
C ASP A 348 28.98 2.09 -7.67
N LYS A 349 28.56 1.05 -8.40
CA LYS A 349 27.64 0.02 -7.88
C LYS A 349 28.37 -1.07 -7.10
N LEU A 350 29.68 -1.19 -7.24
CA LEU A 350 30.46 -2.32 -6.72
C LEU A 350 31.58 -1.88 -5.78
N SER A 351 32.22 -0.75 -6.05
CA SER A 351 33.49 -0.37 -5.43
C SER A 351 33.35 0.75 -4.40
N TYR A 352 34.02 0.58 -3.27
CA TYR A 352 34.30 1.68 -2.35
C TYR A 352 35.22 2.70 -3.02
N ALA A 353 35.06 3.97 -2.67
CA ALA A 353 35.90 5.05 -3.16
C ALA A 353 36.44 5.89 -2.00
N ARG A 354 37.75 6.13 -1.99
CA ARG A 354 38.39 7.10 -1.08
C ARG A 354 38.61 8.41 -1.83
N VAL A 355 37.93 9.47 -1.42
CA VAL A 355 37.99 10.81 -2.06
C VAL A 355 38.71 11.81 -1.18
N SER A 356 39.29 12.85 -1.79
CA SER A 356 39.83 14.01 -1.08
C SER A 356 38.88 15.20 -1.26
N PHE A 357 38.41 15.79 -0.16
CA PHE A 357 37.53 16.96 -0.16
C PHE A 357 37.93 17.92 0.97
N SER A 358 38.17 19.18 0.63
CA SER A 358 38.62 20.22 1.57
C SER A 358 39.83 19.83 2.44
N GLY A 359 40.79 19.10 1.86
CA GLY A 359 42.01 18.67 2.55
C GLY A 359 41.86 17.45 3.47
N MET A 360 40.68 16.82 3.48
CA MET A 360 40.39 15.61 4.25
C MET A 360 40.01 14.44 3.34
N HIS A 361 40.15 13.22 3.87
CA HIS A 361 39.81 11.99 3.14
C HIS A 361 38.50 11.39 3.64
N TYR A 362 37.67 10.92 2.71
CA TYR A 362 36.39 10.29 3.00
C TYR A 362 36.27 8.98 2.24
N ASP A 363 35.87 7.92 2.94
CA ASP A 363 35.56 6.62 2.35
C ASP A 363 34.05 6.53 2.07
N LEU A 364 33.69 6.38 0.81
CA LEU A 364 32.33 6.34 0.31
C LEU A 364 32.00 4.89 -0.11
N PRO A 365 31.02 4.23 0.54
CA PRO A 365 30.49 2.96 0.06
C PRO A 365 29.97 3.04 -1.39
N PRO A 366 29.85 1.90 -2.10
CA PRO A 366 29.16 1.86 -3.38
C PRO A 366 27.72 2.35 -3.23
N TRP A 367 27.22 3.05 -4.25
CA TRP A 367 25.85 3.55 -4.35
C TRP A 367 25.43 4.34 -3.10
N SER A 368 26.24 5.34 -2.72
CA SER A 368 26.03 6.08 -1.47
C SER A 368 26.33 7.58 -1.56
N ILE A 369 25.73 8.34 -0.66
CA ILE A 369 26.01 9.76 -0.46
C ILE A 369 26.33 10.01 1.02
N SER A 370 27.45 10.67 1.29
CA SER A 370 27.79 11.20 2.62
C SER A 370 27.37 12.66 2.74
N ILE A 371 26.74 13.03 3.87
CA ILE A 371 26.23 14.39 4.15
C ILE A 371 27.10 15.06 5.22
N LEU A 372 27.59 16.27 4.91
CA LEU A 372 28.50 17.07 5.73
C LEU A 372 27.89 18.47 5.96
N PRO A 373 27.18 18.73 7.07
CA PRO A 373 26.48 20.00 7.32
C PRO A 373 27.38 21.21 7.63
N ASP A 374 28.68 21.00 7.69
CA ASP A 374 29.72 22.01 7.90
C ASP A 374 30.82 21.93 6.81
N CYS A 375 30.57 21.15 5.75
CA CYS A 375 31.54 20.79 4.71
C CYS A 375 32.80 20.08 5.22
N LYS A 376 32.78 19.53 6.43
CA LYS A 376 33.95 18.89 7.06
C LYS A 376 33.65 17.53 7.68
N THR A 377 32.53 17.38 8.36
CA THR A 377 32.29 16.20 9.19
C THR A 377 31.10 15.44 8.66
N THR A 378 31.31 14.18 8.27
CA THR A 378 30.23 13.30 7.84
C THR A 378 29.33 13.00 9.04
N VAL A 379 28.05 13.35 8.94
CA VAL A 379 27.03 13.06 9.98
C VAL A 379 26.13 11.90 9.58
N PHE A 380 26.06 11.60 8.28
CA PHE A 380 25.22 10.57 7.72
C PHE A 380 25.81 10.05 6.42
N ASN A 381 25.66 8.75 6.15
CA ASN A 381 25.89 8.17 4.83
C ASN A 381 24.72 7.23 4.50
N THR A 382 24.21 7.33 3.28
CA THR A 382 22.98 6.61 2.87
C THR A 382 23.11 5.09 2.92
N ALA A 383 24.32 4.53 2.79
CA ALA A 383 24.57 3.08 2.83
C ALA A 383 25.12 2.58 4.18
N ARG A 384 25.25 3.45 5.18
CA ARG A 384 25.74 3.11 6.52
C ARG A 384 24.58 3.17 7.53
N VAL A 385 23.84 2.07 7.64
CA VAL A 385 22.65 1.98 8.49
C VAL A 385 23.09 1.77 9.95
N GLY A 386 22.89 2.79 10.79
CA GLY A 386 23.20 2.72 12.22
C GLY A 386 22.00 2.36 13.11
N SER A 387 20.80 2.37 12.54
CA SER A 387 19.55 2.05 13.23
C SER A 387 19.44 0.55 13.48
N GLN A 388 18.80 0.17 14.58
CA GLN A 388 18.49 -1.23 14.83
C GLN A 388 17.58 -1.80 13.74
N ILE A 389 17.55 -3.12 13.60
CA ILE A 389 16.67 -3.88 12.70
C ILE A 389 15.69 -4.65 13.58
N SER A 390 14.41 -4.65 13.24
CA SER A 390 13.39 -5.38 14.00
C SER A 390 12.79 -6.51 13.16
N GLN A 391 12.88 -7.75 13.64
CA GLN A 391 12.19 -8.89 13.03
C GLN A 391 10.80 -9.01 13.62
N MET A 392 9.77 -8.67 12.84
CA MET A 392 8.38 -8.80 13.27
C MET A 392 7.93 -10.26 13.19
N LYS A 393 7.05 -10.66 14.11
CA LYS A 393 6.41 -11.97 14.17
C LYS A 393 4.89 -11.82 14.27
N MET A 394 4.18 -12.82 13.77
CA MET A 394 2.75 -12.98 13.96
C MET A 394 2.53 -14.15 14.93
N GLU A 395 2.24 -13.84 16.18
CA GLU A 395 2.10 -14.80 17.28
C GLU A 395 0.64 -15.18 17.48
N TRP A 396 0.37 -16.46 17.75
CA TRP A 396 -1.00 -16.94 17.96
C TRP A 396 -1.66 -16.24 19.16
N ALA A 397 -2.89 -15.78 18.95
CA ALA A 397 -3.67 -15.03 19.94
C ALA A 397 -5.06 -15.63 20.21
N GLY A 398 -5.40 -16.76 19.59
CA GLY A 398 -6.63 -17.49 19.86
C GLY A 398 -7.21 -18.23 18.65
N GLY A 399 -7.76 -19.42 18.90
CA GLY A 399 -8.54 -20.21 17.93
C GLY A 399 -10.00 -19.79 17.88
N LEU A 400 -10.70 -20.20 16.82
CA LEU A 400 -12.08 -19.82 16.52
C LEU A 400 -12.92 -21.08 16.22
N THR A 401 -14.15 -21.13 16.75
CA THR A 401 -15.15 -22.19 16.48
C THR A 401 -16.27 -21.66 15.61
N TRP A 402 -16.79 -22.47 14.68
CA TRP A 402 -17.57 -21.98 13.54
C TRP A 402 -18.92 -22.67 13.37
N GLN A 403 -19.87 -21.90 12.87
CA GLN A 403 -21.12 -22.32 12.24
C GLN A 403 -21.04 -21.98 10.76
N SER A 404 -21.77 -22.70 9.92
CA SER A 404 -21.84 -22.39 8.49
C SER A 404 -23.26 -22.27 7.95
N TYR A 405 -23.40 -21.49 6.88
CA TYR A 405 -24.58 -21.37 6.06
C TYR A 405 -24.15 -21.42 4.59
N ASN A 406 -24.69 -22.36 3.84
CA ASN A 406 -24.38 -22.51 2.43
C ASN A 406 -25.19 -21.49 1.62
N GLU A 407 -24.50 -20.72 0.80
CA GLU A 407 -25.15 -19.83 -0.16
C GLU A 407 -25.91 -20.66 -1.19
N GLU A 408 -27.21 -20.41 -1.32
CA GLU A 408 -28.04 -21.13 -2.26
C GLU A 408 -27.79 -20.67 -3.71
N ILE A 409 -27.65 -21.64 -4.61
CA ILE A 409 -27.50 -21.40 -6.04
C ILE A 409 -28.89 -21.51 -6.67
N ASN A 410 -29.26 -20.57 -7.54
CA ASN A 410 -30.54 -20.52 -8.25
C ASN A 410 -31.79 -20.31 -7.37
N SER A 411 -31.64 -19.84 -6.13
CA SER A 411 -32.76 -19.40 -5.29
C SER A 411 -33.06 -17.91 -5.56
N TYR A 412 -33.76 -17.63 -6.64
CA TYR A 412 -34.19 -16.26 -6.96
C TYR A 412 -35.32 -15.86 -6.01
N SER A 413 -35.22 -14.69 -5.39
CA SER A 413 -36.42 -13.98 -4.96
C SER A 413 -37.06 -13.39 -6.24
N GLU A 414 -38.39 -13.50 -6.39
CA GLU A 414 -39.10 -12.93 -7.56
C GLU A 414 -38.96 -11.40 -7.65
N GLU A 415 -38.53 -10.75 -6.56
CA GLU A 415 -38.33 -9.31 -6.45
C GLU A 415 -36.93 -8.82 -6.88
N GLU A 416 -35.88 -9.67 -6.79
CA GLU A 416 -34.48 -9.24 -7.03
C GLU A 416 -33.87 -9.77 -8.34
N ALA A 417 -34.47 -10.78 -8.96
CA ALA A 417 -34.01 -11.32 -10.24
C ALA A 417 -34.72 -10.68 -11.44
N PHE A 418 -33.98 -10.39 -12.51
CA PHE A 418 -34.53 -9.86 -13.76
C PHE A 418 -34.00 -10.61 -14.98
N THR A 419 -34.65 -10.45 -16.13
CA THR A 419 -34.26 -11.17 -17.35
C THR A 419 -34.03 -10.24 -18.52
N ALA A 420 -33.05 -10.58 -19.36
CA ALA A 420 -32.78 -9.90 -20.62
C ALA A 420 -32.45 -10.91 -21.72
N VAL A 421 -32.67 -10.52 -22.97
CA VAL A 421 -32.13 -11.26 -24.13
C VAL A 421 -30.71 -10.75 -24.36
N GLY A 422 -29.73 -11.65 -24.34
CA GLY A 422 -28.33 -11.28 -24.44
C GLY A 422 -27.61 -11.12 -23.10
N LEU A 423 -26.32 -10.83 -23.19
CA LEU A 423 -25.40 -10.65 -22.08
C LEU A 423 -25.27 -9.18 -21.67
N LEU A 424 -25.35 -8.89 -20.37
CA LEU A 424 -25.23 -7.55 -19.80
C LEU A 424 -23.90 -7.37 -19.06
N GLU A 425 -23.33 -6.17 -19.15
CA GLU A 425 -22.05 -5.82 -18.51
C GLU A 425 -22.20 -5.68 -16.98
N GLN A 426 -21.21 -6.18 -16.23
CA GLN A 426 -21.35 -6.35 -14.78
C GLN A 426 -21.39 -5.04 -14.00
N ILE A 427 -20.55 -4.05 -14.33
CA ILE A 427 -20.53 -2.77 -13.62
C ILE A 427 -21.86 -2.04 -13.82
N ASN A 428 -22.44 -2.12 -15.03
CA ASN A 428 -23.73 -1.50 -15.36
C ASN A 428 -24.87 -2.07 -14.52
N MET A 429 -24.85 -3.37 -14.26
CA MET A 429 -25.90 -4.04 -13.47
C MET A 429 -25.69 -3.84 -11.98
N THR A 430 -24.46 -3.99 -11.50
CA THR A 430 -24.14 -3.97 -10.06
C THR A 430 -23.98 -2.56 -9.50
N ARG A 431 -23.65 -1.58 -10.35
CA ARG A 431 -23.21 -0.23 -9.96
C ARG A 431 -22.08 -0.24 -8.93
N ASP A 432 -21.28 -1.32 -8.93
CA ASP A 432 -20.25 -1.58 -7.90
C ASP A 432 -20.80 -1.60 -6.46
N ASN A 433 -22.08 -1.95 -6.25
CA ASN A 433 -22.63 -2.15 -4.91
C ASN A 433 -22.23 -3.51 -4.30
N THR A 434 -21.80 -4.44 -5.13
CA THR A 434 -21.37 -5.80 -4.79
C THR A 434 -20.32 -6.27 -5.80
N ASP A 435 -19.45 -7.18 -5.38
CA ASP A 435 -18.49 -7.83 -6.28
C ASP A 435 -19.15 -8.84 -7.23
N TYR A 436 -20.39 -9.25 -6.95
CA TYR A 436 -20.99 -10.47 -7.47
C TYR A 436 -22.15 -10.20 -8.43
N LEU A 437 -22.15 -10.85 -9.59
CA LEU A 437 -23.27 -10.88 -10.52
C LEU A 437 -23.51 -12.29 -11.05
N TRP A 438 -24.71 -12.80 -10.83
CA TRP A 438 -25.15 -14.07 -11.41
C TRP A 438 -25.67 -13.90 -12.83
N TYR A 439 -25.27 -14.83 -13.71
CA TYR A 439 -25.74 -14.99 -15.07
C TYR A 439 -26.29 -16.42 -15.22
N THR A 440 -27.60 -16.57 -15.32
CA THR A 440 -28.22 -17.90 -15.47
C THR A 440 -28.98 -18.03 -16.78
N THR A 441 -28.74 -19.12 -17.50
CA THR A 441 -29.52 -19.52 -18.67
C THR A 441 -29.94 -20.98 -18.59
N TYR A 442 -30.86 -21.38 -19.47
CA TYR A 442 -31.40 -22.72 -19.53
C TYR A 442 -31.07 -23.37 -20.86
N VAL A 443 -30.70 -24.64 -20.83
CA VAL A 443 -30.38 -25.43 -22.02
C VAL A 443 -31.25 -26.66 -22.06
N ASP A 444 -32.13 -26.72 -23.06
CA ASP A 444 -32.92 -27.91 -23.35
C ASP A 444 -32.12 -28.89 -24.21
N VAL A 445 -31.99 -30.12 -23.69
CA VAL A 445 -31.26 -31.22 -24.30
C VAL A 445 -32.25 -32.28 -24.78
N ALA A 446 -32.22 -32.59 -26.07
CA ALA A 446 -33.12 -33.59 -26.64
C ALA A 446 -32.75 -35.01 -26.15
N LYS A 447 -33.77 -35.88 -26.00
CA LYS A 447 -33.58 -37.26 -25.53
C LYS A 447 -32.69 -38.13 -26.44
N ASN A 448 -32.54 -37.74 -27.71
CA ASN A 448 -31.75 -38.45 -28.71
C ASN A 448 -30.32 -37.87 -28.88
N GLU A 449 -29.88 -36.99 -27.98
CA GLU A 449 -28.51 -36.47 -27.98
C GLU A 449 -27.49 -37.61 -27.80
N GLN A 450 -26.54 -37.73 -28.72
CA GLN A 450 -25.59 -38.86 -28.76
C GLN A 450 -24.68 -38.90 -27.52
N PHE A 451 -24.40 -37.75 -26.90
CA PHE A 451 -23.56 -37.70 -25.72
C PHE A 451 -24.20 -38.41 -24.51
N LEU A 452 -25.54 -38.51 -24.45
CA LEU A 452 -26.26 -39.17 -23.37
C LEU A 452 -26.00 -40.69 -23.31
N THR A 453 -25.67 -41.31 -24.44
CA THR A 453 -25.42 -42.76 -24.55
C THR A 453 -23.97 -43.13 -24.79
N SER A 454 -23.18 -42.22 -25.38
CA SER A 454 -21.77 -42.49 -25.75
C SER A 454 -20.77 -42.28 -24.61
N GLY A 455 -21.20 -41.74 -23.46
CA GLY A 455 -20.32 -41.40 -22.34
C GLY A 455 -19.44 -40.17 -22.57
N LYS A 456 -19.54 -39.53 -23.74
CA LYS A 456 -18.91 -38.22 -24.01
C LYS A 456 -19.68 -37.12 -23.29
N SER A 457 -18.98 -36.08 -22.84
CA SER A 457 -19.62 -34.90 -22.25
C SER A 457 -19.52 -33.71 -23.19
N PRO A 458 -20.59 -32.93 -23.38
CA PRO A 458 -20.53 -31.67 -24.12
C PRO A 458 -19.56 -30.70 -23.43
N LYS A 459 -19.05 -29.73 -24.19
CA LYS A 459 -18.04 -28.77 -23.74
C LYS A 459 -18.62 -27.36 -23.73
N LEU A 460 -18.57 -26.70 -22.59
CA LEU A 460 -19.01 -25.32 -22.43
C LEU A 460 -17.79 -24.39 -22.45
N THR A 461 -17.87 -23.35 -23.26
CA THR A 461 -16.93 -22.23 -23.29
C THR A 461 -17.65 -20.95 -22.87
N VAL A 462 -17.11 -20.24 -21.88
CA VAL A 462 -17.64 -18.96 -21.38
C VAL A 462 -16.51 -17.93 -21.42
N MET A 463 -16.68 -16.87 -22.22
CA MET A 463 -15.74 -15.76 -22.26
C MET A 463 -16.26 -14.59 -21.42
N SER A 464 -15.38 -14.02 -20.61
CA SER A 464 -15.66 -12.92 -19.69
C SER A 464 -14.58 -11.85 -19.77
N ALA A 465 -14.97 -10.60 -19.56
CA ALA A 465 -14.05 -9.49 -19.42
C ALA A 465 -13.30 -9.48 -18.08
N GLY A 466 -13.67 -10.37 -17.15
CA GLY A 466 -13.04 -10.52 -15.83
C GLY A 466 -13.97 -10.21 -14.66
N HIS A 467 -13.50 -10.38 -13.43
CA HIS A 467 -12.11 -10.67 -12.99
C HIS A 467 -11.91 -12.11 -12.50
N ALA A 468 -12.97 -12.74 -11.97
CA ALA A 468 -13.04 -14.17 -11.73
C ALA A 468 -14.43 -14.70 -12.14
N LEU A 469 -14.52 -16.01 -12.37
CA LEU A 469 -15.71 -16.68 -12.86
C LEU A 469 -15.83 -18.09 -12.25
N HIS A 470 -16.98 -18.36 -11.62
CA HIS A 470 -17.40 -19.71 -11.26
C HIS A 470 -18.51 -20.17 -12.19
N VAL A 471 -18.39 -21.39 -12.73
CA VAL A 471 -19.39 -21.98 -13.62
C VAL A 471 -20.06 -23.14 -12.91
N PHE A 472 -21.37 -23.01 -12.69
CA PHE A 472 -22.23 -24.03 -12.13
C PHE A 472 -23.11 -24.60 -13.23
N VAL A 473 -23.20 -25.94 -13.28
CA VAL A 473 -24.14 -26.64 -14.14
C VAL A 473 -25.04 -27.45 -13.24
N ASN A 474 -26.34 -27.22 -13.35
CA ASN A 474 -27.35 -27.93 -12.56
C ASN A 474 -27.11 -27.86 -11.04
N GLY A 475 -26.67 -26.68 -10.56
CA GLY A 475 -26.36 -26.42 -9.16
C GLY A 475 -25.00 -26.96 -8.68
N GLN A 476 -24.23 -27.64 -9.53
CA GLN A 476 -22.90 -28.16 -9.17
C GLN A 476 -21.79 -27.31 -9.78
N LEU A 477 -20.80 -26.93 -8.96
CA LEU A 477 -19.61 -26.23 -9.43
C LEU A 477 -18.85 -27.14 -10.40
N THR A 478 -18.70 -26.67 -11.65
CA THR A 478 -17.99 -27.41 -12.70
C THR A 478 -16.56 -26.87 -12.89
N GLY A 479 -16.34 -25.59 -12.64
CA GLY A 479 -14.99 -25.02 -12.66
C GLY A 479 -14.92 -23.55 -12.30
N THR A 480 -13.71 -23.10 -12.06
CA THR A 480 -13.36 -21.73 -11.69
C THR A 480 -12.18 -21.27 -12.54
N VAL A 481 -12.24 -20.03 -13.03
CA VAL A 481 -11.13 -19.34 -13.70
C VAL A 481 -11.03 -17.91 -13.16
N TYR A 482 -9.82 -17.36 -13.10
CA TYR A 482 -9.55 -16.00 -12.65
C TYR A 482 -8.34 -15.42 -13.39
N GLY A 483 -8.30 -14.10 -13.49
CA GLY A 483 -7.29 -13.35 -14.23
C GLY A 483 -6.25 -12.75 -13.30
N SER A 484 -5.44 -11.83 -13.83
CA SER A 484 -4.46 -11.05 -13.06
C SER A 484 -4.67 -9.55 -13.24
N VAL A 485 -3.82 -8.74 -12.59
CA VAL A 485 -3.79 -7.28 -12.79
C VAL A 485 -3.55 -6.93 -14.27
N GLU A 486 -2.64 -7.65 -14.93
CA GLU A 486 -2.21 -7.40 -16.30
C GLU A 486 -3.19 -7.96 -17.35
N ASP A 487 -3.80 -9.11 -17.09
CA ASP A 487 -4.81 -9.71 -17.96
C ASP A 487 -6.04 -10.17 -17.15
N PRO A 488 -7.02 -9.26 -16.95
CA PRO A 488 -8.24 -9.59 -16.22
C PRO A 488 -9.20 -10.49 -17.02
N LYS A 489 -9.04 -10.61 -18.34
CA LYS A 489 -9.98 -11.32 -19.22
C LYS A 489 -9.90 -12.82 -19.01
N LEU A 490 -11.03 -13.50 -19.13
CA LEU A 490 -11.15 -14.93 -18.81
C LEU A 490 -11.78 -15.71 -19.95
N THR A 491 -11.31 -16.95 -20.11
CA THR A 491 -12.03 -17.98 -20.86
C THR A 491 -12.10 -19.25 -20.03
N TYR A 492 -13.31 -19.61 -19.59
CA TYR A 492 -13.58 -20.94 -19.08
C TYR A 492 -13.84 -21.87 -20.27
N THR A 493 -13.26 -23.06 -20.27
CA THR A 493 -13.57 -24.11 -21.24
C THR A 493 -13.46 -25.47 -20.57
N GLY A 494 -14.60 -26.15 -20.37
CA GLY A 494 -14.65 -27.41 -19.63
C GLY A 494 -15.80 -28.31 -20.06
N SER A 495 -15.67 -29.60 -19.79
CA SER A 495 -16.75 -30.58 -20.01
C SER A 495 -17.85 -30.40 -18.97
N VAL A 496 -19.10 -30.43 -19.41
CA VAL A 496 -20.28 -30.21 -18.55
C VAL A 496 -21.19 -31.43 -18.58
N LYS A 497 -21.75 -31.78 -17.42
CA LYS A 497 -22.71 -32.88 -17.29
C LYS A 497 -24.12 -32.35 -17.49
N LEU A 498 -24.75 -32.75 -18.60
CA LEU A 498 -26.12 -32.41 -18.93
C LEU A 498 -26.99 -33.69 -18.99
N TRP A 499 -28.27 -33.56 -18.66
CA TRP A 499 -29.26 -34.63 -18.79
C TRP A 499 -30.31 -34.29 -19.83
N ALA A 500 -31.10 -35.27 -20.26
CA ALA A 500 -32.23 -35.04 -21.17
C ALA A 500 -33.29 -34.14 -20.52
N GLY A 501 -33.78 -33.14 -21.26
CA GLY A 501 -34.68 -32.10 -20.77
C GLY A 501 -33.94 -30.82 -20.41
N ARG A 502 -34.51 -30.05 -19.48
CA ARG A 502 -34.02 -28.72 -19.11
C ARG A 502 -32.84 -28.81 -18.15
N ASN A 503 -31.75 -28.15 -18.51
CA ASN A 503 -30.55 -27.98 -17.68
C ASN A 503 -30.36 -26.50 -17.36
N THR A 504 -29.71 -26.21 -16.25
CA THR A 504 -29.41 -24.84 -15.82
C THR A 504 -27.90 -24.61 -15.88
N ILE A 505 -27.49 -23.51 -16.50
CA ILE A 505 -26.10 -23.03 -16.47
C ILE A 505 -26.12 -21.71 -15.71
N SER A 506 -25.49 -21.68 -14.55
CA SER A 506 -25.40 -20.50 -13.69
C SER A 506 -23.95 -20.11 -13.54
N CYS A 507 -23.61 -18.90 -13.93
CA CYS A 507 -22.26 -18.38 -13.84
C CYS A 507 -22.23 -17.25 -12.83
N LEU A 508 -21.36 -17.35 -11.82
CA LEU A 508 -21.09 -16.26 -10.90
C LEU A 508 -19.86 -15.49 -11.41
N SER A 509 -20.08 -14.25 -11.83
CA SER A 509 -19.02 -13.34 -12.23
C SER A 509 -18.61 -12.44 -11.07
N ILE A 510 -17.30 -12.23 -10.90
CA ILE A 510 -16.74 -11.55 -9.74
C ILE A 510 -15.79 -10.42 -10.16
N ALA A 511 -16.04 -9.21 -9.65
CA ALA A 511 -15.16 -8.06 -9.79
C ALA A 511 -14.26 -7.91 -8.55
N VAL A 512 -12.95 -7.97 -8.73
CA VAL A 512 -11.96 -7.82 -7.64
C VAL A 512 -11.43 -6.38 -7.60
N GLY A 513 -12.31 -5.43 -7.27
CA GLY A 513 -12.05 -3.99 -7.42
C GLY A 513 -12.01 -3.56 -8.89
N LEU A 514 -12.12 -2.25 -9.16
CA LEU A 514 -12.22 -1.68 -10.50
C LEU A 514 -10.91 -1.04 -10.98
N PRO A 515 -10.65 -1.02 -12.31
CA PRO A 515 -9.50 -0.35 -12.94
C PRO A 515 -9.24 1.06 -12.39
N ASN A 516 -7.99 1.38 -12.05
CA ASN A 516 -7.63 2.66 -11.43
C ASN A 516 -6.69 3.53 -12.27
N VAL A 517 -6.10 2.97 -13.33
CA VAL A 517 -5.10 3.61 -14.19
C VAL A 517 -5.25 3.06 -15.61
N GLY A 518 -4.93 3.90 -16.60
CA GLY A 518 -5.01 3.56 -18.02
C GLY A 518 -5.84 4.57 -18.81
N GLU A 519 -5.66 4.57 -20.14
CA GLU A 519 -6.49 5.38 -21.02
C GLU A 519 -7.92 4.85 -21.05
N HIS A 520 -8.88 5.76 -20.85
CA HIS A 520 -10.32 5.47 -20.87
C HIS A 520 -10.71 4.21 -20.07
N PHE A 521 -10.09 3.99 -18.91
CA PHE A 521 -10.35 2.80 -18.09
C PHE A 521 -11.81 2.72 -17.62
N GLU A 522 -12.55 3.84 -17.62
CA GLU A 522 -13.98 3.89 -17.38
C GLU A 522 -14.78 3.12 -18.43
N THR A 523 -14.22 2.87 -19.61
CA THR A 523 -14.88 2.11 -20.68
C THR A 523 -14.59 0.61 -20.61
N TRP A 524 -13.63 0.19 -19.79
CA TRP A 524 -13.28 -1.21 -19.66
C TRP A 524 -14.43 -1.96 -18.98
N ASN A 525 -14.69 -3.17 -19.48
CA ASN A 525 -15.82 -3.98 -19.08
C ASN A 525 -15.42 -4.98 -17.98
N ALA A 526 -16.38 -5.35 -17.15
CA ALA A 526 -16.33 -6.57 -16.34
C ALA A 526 -17.53 -7.46 -16.67
N GLY A 527 -17.49 -8.72 -16.25
CA GLY A 527 -18.62 -9.62 -16.43
C GLY A 527 -18.53 -10.52 -17.66
N ILE A 528 -19.58 -11.30 -17.87
CA ILE A 528 -19.68 -12.24 -18.98
C ILE A 528 -20.30 -11.50 -20.17
N LEU A 529 -19.48 -11.15 -21.15
CA LEU A 529 -19.91 -10.52 -22.41
C LEU A 529 -19.81 -11.47 -23.61
N GLY A 530 -19.39 -12.70 -23.36
CA GLY A 530 -19.39 -13.78 -24.32
C GLY A 530 -18.26 -13.69 -25.35
N PRO A 531 -18.29 -14.58 -26.35
CA PRO A 531 -19.36 -15.56 -26.59
C PRO A 531 -19.49 -16.64 -25.50
N VAL A 532 -20.69 -17.18 -25.35
CA VAL A 532 -20.97 -18.37 -24.52
C VAL A 532 -21.43 -19.50 -25.43
N ILE A 533 -20.65 -20.57 -25.52
CA ILE A 533 -20.81 -21.59 -26.56
C ILE A 533 -20.84 -22.99 -25.94
N LEU A 534 -21.81 -23.80 -26.35
CA LEU A 534 -21.91 -25.21 -26.01
C LEU A 534 -21.62 -26.07 -27.24
N TYR A 535 -20.63 -26.95 -27.12
CA TYR A 535 -20.19 -27.87 -28.17
C TYR A 535 -20.54 -29.32 -27.84
N GLY A 536 -20.65 -30.16 -28.87
CA GLY A 536 -20.81 -31.61 -28.72
C GLY A 536 -22.27 -32.06 -28.58
N LEU A 537 -23.20 -31.20 -29.00
CA LEU A 537 -24.58 -31.59 -29.29
C LEU A 537 -24.66 -32.21 -30.68
N ASN A 538 -25.76 -32.90 -31.00
CA ASN A 538 -26.02 -33.45 -32.34
C ASN A 538 -26.03 -32.36 -33.43
N GLU A 539 -26.47 -31.15 -33.08
CA GLU A 539 -26.42 -29.95 -33.93
C GLU A 539 -25.00 -29.33 -34.05
N GLY A 540 -24.00 -29.93 -33.41
CA GLY A 540 -22.60 -29.50 -33.43
C GLY A 540 -22.30 -28.44 -32.36
N ARG A 541 -22.73 -27.21 -32.61
CA ARG A 541 -22.45 -26.02 -31.78
C ARG A 541 -23.74 -25.24 -31.53
N ARG A 542 -23.99 -24.89 -30.26
CA ARG A 542 -25.04 -23.96 -29.86
C ARG A 542 -24.42 -22.70 -29.26
N ASP A 543 -24.83 -21.54 -29.78
CA ASP A 543 -24.48 -20.25 -29.19
C ASP A 543 -25.56 -19.84 -28.18
N LEU A 544 -25.15 -19.63 -26.92
CA LEU A 544 -26.04 -19.26 -25.82
C LEU A 544 -26.06 -17.74 -25.57
N THR A 545 -25.20 -16.98 -26.26
CA THR A 545 -24.98 -15.54 -26.02
C THR A 545 -26.27 -14.74 -26.11
N TRP A 546 -27.09 -14.97 -27.13
CA TRP A 546 -28.31 -14.22 -27.42
C TRP A 546 -29.59 -14.86 -26.88
N GLN A 547 -29.48 -15.82 -25.96
CA GLN A 547 -30.66 -16.40 -25.32
C GLN A 547 -31.18 -15.52 -24.19
N LYS A 548 -32.30 -15.92 -23.59
CA LYS A 548 -32.83 -15.28 -22.40
C LYS A 548 -31.95 -15.65 -21.19
N TRP A 549 -31.30 -14.64 -20.61
CA TRP A 549 -30.52 -14.75 -19.39
C TRP A 549 -31.30 -14.16 -18.21
N THR A 550 -31.14 -14.78 -17.04
CA THR A 550 -31.63 -14.32 -15.74
C THR A 550 -30.44 -13.79 -14.95
N TYR A 551 -30.61 -12.63 -14.33
CA TYR A 551 -29.58 -11.91 -13.59
C TYR A 551 -30.00 -11.73 -12.14
N GLN A 552 -29.03 -11.83 -11.23
CA GLN A 552 -29.19 -11.49 -9.82
C GLN A 552 -27.94 -10.74 -9.36
N VAL A 553 -28.15 -9.52 -8.85
CA VAL A 553 -27.08 -8.66 -8.32
C VAL A 553 -26.79 -9.09 -6.89
N GLY A 554 -25.53 -9.42 -6.60
CA GLY A 554 -25.07 -9.77 -5.27
C GLY A 554 -25.38 -11.19 -4.84
N LEU A 555 -25.08 -11.45 -3.58
CA LEU A 555 -25.36 -12.72 -2.90
C LEU A 555 -26.61 -12.60 -2.05
N LYS A 556 -27.35 -13.70 -1.87
CA LYS A 556 -28.47 -13.80 -0.92
C LYS A 556 -27.99 -13.48 0.51
N GLY A 557 -26.81 -13.94 0.90
CA GLY A 557 -26.23 -13.57 2.19
C GLY A 557 -25.92 -12.07 2.35
N GLU A 558 -25.63 -11.35 1.25
CA GLU A 558 -25.50 -9.89 1.25
C GLU A 558 -26.88 -9.22 1.41
N ALA A 559 -27.89 -9.65 0.65
CA ALA A 559 -29.26 -9.13 0.73
C ALA A 559 -29.87 -9.34 2.14
N MET A 560 -29.57 -10.48 2.77
CA MET A 560 -29.96 -10.80 4.15
C MET A 560 -29.10 -10.12 5.21
N SER A 561 -28.07 -9.35 4.81
CA SER A 561 -27.14 -8.67 5.70
C SER A 561 -26.53 -9.60 6.76
N LEU A 562 -26.11 -10.82 6.38
CA LEU A 562 -25.57 -11.81 7.32
C LEU A 562 -24.30 -11.33 8.05
N HIS A 563 -23.60 -10.37 7.48
CA HIS A 563 -22.43 -9.72 8.07
C HIS A 563 -22.76 -8.72 9.19
N SER A 564 -24.00 -8.23 9.26
CA SER A 564 -24.42 -7.18 10.20
C SER A 564 -24.62 -7.71 11.62
N LEU A 565 -24.32 -6.86 12.61
CA LEU A 565 -24.67 -7.09 14.02
C LEU A 565 -26.17 -6.97 14.29
N SER A 566 -26.84 -6.05 13.59
CA SER A 566 -28.25 -5.72 13.74
C SER A 566 -28.90 -5.66 12.36
N GLY A 567 -29.93 -6.50 12.14
CA GLY A 567 -30.61 -6.58 10.84
C GLY A 567 -30.23 -7.79 9.98
N SER A 568 -29.48 -8.76 10.51
CA SER A 568 -29.32 -10.04 9.83
C SER A 568 -30.67 -10.78 9.80
N SER A 569 -31.14 -11.18 8.63
CA SER A 569 -32.28 -12.10 8.53
C SER A 569 -31.95 -13.43 9.21
N SER A 570 -32.94 -14.06 9.85
CA SER A 570 -32.75 -15.36 10.50
C SER A 570 -32.53 -16.44 9.43
N VAL A 571 -31.35 -17.05 9.43
CA VAL A 571 -31.05 -18.27 8.67
C VAL A 571 -30.73 -19.41 9.63
N GLU A 572 -30.93 -20.64 9.16
CA GLU A 572 -30.58 -21.84 9.91
C GLU A 572 -29.09 -22.12 9.74
N TRP A 573 -28.29 -21.73 10.74
CA TRP A 573 -26.86 -21.99 10.78
C TRP A 573 -26.61 -23.44 11.18
N GLY A 574 -25.87 -24.17 10.35
CA GLY A 574 -25.50 -25.57 10.57
C GLY A 574 -24.06 -25.75 11.07
N GLU A 575 -23.67 -27.01 11.20
CA GLU A 575 -22.28 -27.41 11.46
C GLU A 575 -21.32 -26.85 10.39
N PRO A 576 -20.06 -26.55 10.74
CA PRO A 576 -19.11 -26.01 9.79
C PRO A 576 -18.79 -27.03 8.70
N VAL A 577 -19.09 -26.69 7.45
CA VAL A 577 -18.62 -27.44 6.28
C VAL A 577 -17.21 -27.01 5.92
N GLN A 578 -16.43 -27.89 5.29
CA GLN A 578 -15.09 -27.59 4.79
C GLN A 578 -15.05 -27.71 3.28
N LYS A 579 -14.22 -26.89 2.63
CA LYS A 579 -13.95 -26.94 1.18
C LYS A 579 -15.21 -26.84 0.31
N GLN A 580 -16.29 -26.30 0.88
CA GLN A 580 -17.53 -26.02 0.20
C GLN A 580 -17.46 -24.58 -0.35
N PRO A 581 -17.62 -24.37 -1.67
CA PRO A 581 -17.65 -23.04 -2.26
C PRO A 581 -18.94 -22.31 -1.85
N LEU A 582 -18.89 -20.98 -1.88
CA LEU A 582 -20.00 -20.08 -1.51
C LEU A 582 -20.58 -20.43 -0.13
N THR A 583 -19.77 -20.32 0.90
CA THR A 583 -20.16 -20.62 2.29
C THR A 583 -19.98 -19.40 3.17
N TRP A 584 -20.99 -19.07 3.96
CA TRP A 584 -20.88 -18.11 5.04
C TRP A 584 -20.46 -18.82 6.31
N TYR A 585 -19.44 -18.31 6.99
CA TYR A 585 -19.03 -18.74 8.30
C TYR A 585 -19.29 -17.66 9.33
N LYS A 586 -19.78 -18.08 10.49
CA LYS A 586 -20.00 -17.22 11.65
C LYS A 586 -19.37 -17.86 12.88
N LYS A 587 -18.62 -17.10 13.66
CA LYS A 587 -18.01 -17.61 14.88
C LYS A 587 -19.04 -17.85 15.99
N ILE A 588 -18.87 -18.90 16.82
CA ILE A 588 -19.68 -19.20 18.03
C ILE A 588 -18.80 -19.29 19.27
N TYR A 589 -19.31 -18.91 20.45
CA TYR A 589 -18.65 -19.15 21.74
C TYR A 589 -19.01 -20.55 22.32
N PRO A 590 -18.04 -21.36 22.79
CA PRO A 590 -18.27 -22.78 23.08
C PRO A 590 -19.00 -23.12 24.40
N THR A 591 -19.49 -22.18 25.22
CA THR A 591 -19.90 -22.52 26.60
C THR A 591 -21.18 -21.89 27.16
N VAL A 592 -22.12 -21.39 26.34
CA VAL A 592 -23.45 -20.99 26.86
C VAL A 592 -24.58 -21.65 26.05
N PRO A 593 -25.54 -22.37 26.68
CA PRO A 593 -26.58 -23.14 25.99
C PRO A 593 -27.63 -22.31 25.22
N SER A 594 -27.39 -21.02 25.01
CA SER A 594 -28.24 -20.14 24.23
C SER A 594 -27.37 -19.23 23.36
N PHE A 595 -27.14 -19.69 22.11
CA PHE A 595 -26.78 -18.92 20.91
C PHE A 595 -26.12 -17.55 21.13
N GLN A 596 -24.80 -17.51 21.22
CA GLN A 596 -24.07 -16.23 21.13
C GLN A 596 -22.84 -16.37 20.23
N ALA A 597 -22.95 -15.77 19.05
CA ALA A 597 -22.04 -15.84 17.93
C ALA A 597 -20.85 -14.87 18.07
N PHE A 598 -20.19 -14.90 19.22
CA PHE A 598 -19.29 -13.82 19.63
C PHE A 598 -17.95 -14.29 20.20
N PHE A 599 -16.93 -13.43 20.16
CA PHE A 599 -15.61 -13.65 20.78
C PHE A 599 -15.11 -12.46 21.59
N ASN A 600 -14.15 -12.71 22.47
CA ASN A 600 -13.50 -11.68 23.29
C ASN A 600 -12.26 -11.14 22.58
N ALA A 601 -12.00 -9.83 22.72
CA ALA A 601 -10.79 -9.25 22.18
C ALA A 601 -9.56 -9.89 22.87
N PRO A 602 -8.49 -10.23 22.13
CA PRO A 602 -7.25 -10.67 22.75
C PRO A 602 -6.65 -9.58 23.65
N ASP A 603 -6.05 -9.97 24.76
CA ASP A 603 -5.39 -9.05 25.70
C ASP A 603 -4.26 -8.25 25.05
N GLY A 604 -3.76 -7.24 25.75
CA GLY A 604 -2.62 -6.41 25.32
C GLY A 604 -2.99 -5.33 24.32
N ASP A 605 -1.98 -4.62 23.82
CA ASP A 605 -2.14 -3.47 22.90
C ASP A 605 -1.55 -3.77 21.50
N GLU A 606 -0.94 -4.93 21.30
CA GLU A 606 -0.24 -5.26 20.06
C GLU A 606 -1.20 -5.37 18.87
N PRO A 607 -0.87 -4.90 17.66
CA PRO A 607 -1.78 -4.97 16.53
C PRO A 607 -2.24 -6.40 16.22
N LEU A 608 -3.46 -6.55 15.70
CA LEU A 608 -4.09 -7.84 15.47
C LEU A 608 -4.27 -8.10 13.97
N ALA A 609 -4.25 -9.37 13.59
CA ALA A 609 -4.65 -9.83 12.27
C ALA A 609 -5.40 -11.17 12.36
N LEU A 610 -6.07 -11.55 11.28
CA LEU A 610 -6.53 -12.91 11.04
C LEU A 610 -5.55 -13.63 10.13
N ASP A 611 -5.11 -14.81 10.52
CA ASP A 611 -4.40 -15.74 9.64
C ASP A 611 -5.43 -16.51 8.81
N MET A 612 -5.43 -16.25 7.50
CA MET A 612 -6.41 -16.81 6.58
C MET A 612 -5.78 -17.85 5.64
N ASN A 613 -4.57 -18.34 5.90
CA ASN A 613 -3.83 -19.19 4.95
C ASN A 613 -4.57 -20.49 4.56
N SER A 614 -5.46 -20.99 5.41
CA SER A 614 -6.28 -22.18 5.19
C SER A 614 -7.52 -21.94 4.31
N MET A 615 -7.77 -20.68 3.94
CA MET A 615 -8.97 -20.24 3.25
C MET A 615 -8.71 -20.00 1.76
N GLY A 616 -9.77 -19.86 0.96
CA GLY A 616 -9.69 -19.69 -0.48
C GLY A 616 -9.68 -18.23 -0.89
N LYS A 617 -10.88 -17.64 -0.98
CA LYS A 617 -11.13 -16.25 -1.36
C LYS A 617 -12.43 -15.78 -0.71
N GLY A 618 -12.57 -14.49 -0.43
CA GLY A 618 -13.87 -13.91 -0.13
C GLY A 618 -13.77 -12.60 0.62
N GLN A 619 -14.63 -12.39 1.62
CA GLN A 619 -14.72 -11.15 2.38
C GLN A 619 -14.84 -11.42 3.90
N ILE A 620 -14.29 -10.51 4.70
CA ILE A 620 -14.27 -10.60 6.17
C ILE A 620 -14.97 -9.38 6.78
N TRP A 621 -15.80 -9.62 7.80
CA TRP A 621 -16.40 -8.57 8.63
C TRP A 621 -16.19 -8.85 10.11
N ILE A 622 -15.89 -7.79 10.85
CA ILE A 622 -15.89 -7.79 12.31
C ILE A 622 -16.88 -6.74 12.78
N ASN A 623 -17.85 -7.15 13.59
CA ASN A 623 -18.88 -6.24 14.12
C ASN A 623 -19.59 -5.43 13.01
N GLY A 624 -19.86 -6.07 11.87
CA GLY A 624 -20.43 -5.42 10.68
C GLY A 624 -19.46 -4.53 9.88
N GLN A 625 -18.25 -4.27 10.39
CA GLN A 625 -17.23 -3.49 9.68
C GLN A 625 -16.46 -4.39 8.73
N GLY A 626 -16.41 -4.03 7.44
CA GLY A 626 -15.66 -4.76 6.43
C GLY A 626 -14.16 -4.62 6.65
N ILE A 627 -13.49 -5.72 7.00
CA ILE A 627 -12.03 -5.82 7.11
C ILE A 627 -11.42 -5.77 5.71
N GLY A 628 -12.03 -6.45 4.75
CA GLY A 628 -11.62 -6.39 3.35
C GLY A 628 -11.82 -7.72 2.64
N ARG A 629 -11.39 -7.76 1.38
CA ARG A 629 -11.29 -9.00 0.62
C ARG A 629 -10.16 -9.85 1.16
N TYR A 630 -10.25 -11.17 1.03
CA TYR A 630 -9.12 -12.06 1.25
C TYR A 630 -8.94 -12.98 0.05
N TRP A 631 -7.70 -13.32 -0.29
CA TRP A 631 -7.40 -14.26 -1.36
C TRP A 631 -6.05 -15.00 -1.20
N PRO A 632 -5.84 -15.71 -0.09
CA PRO A 632 -4.61 -16.45 0.15
C PRO A 632 -4.41 -17.67 -0.77
N GLY A 633 -5.49 -18.14 -1.40
CA GLY A 633 -5.43 -19.15 -2.45
C GLY A 633 -4.73 -18.69 -3.74
N TYR A 634 -4.60 -17.37 -3.98
CA TYR A 634 -3.85 -16.85 -5.12
C TYR A 634 -2.37 -16.71 -4.78
N LYS A 635 -1.61 -17.77 -5.11
CA LYS A 635 -0.18 -17.85 -4.84
C LYS A 635 0.63 -17.07 -5.86
N ALA A 636 1.63 -16.33 -5.39
CA ALA A 636 2.58 -15.60 -6.22
C ALA A 636 3.47 -16.59 -6.99
N PRO A 637 3.60 -16.48 -8.31
CA PRO A 637 4.43 -17.39 -9.09
C PRO A 637 5.93 -17.13 -8.88
N GLY A 638 6.76 -18.10 -9.27
CA GLY A 638 8.21 -17.94 -9.38
C GLY A 638 9.01 -18.18 -8.10
N THR A 639 10.25 -17.70 -8.09
CA THR A 639 11.21 -17.77 -6.97
C THR A 639 11.83 -16.40 -6.75
N CYS A 640 11.87 -15.94 -5.50
CA CYS A 640 12.41 -14.63 -5.15
C CYS A 640 13.92 -14.72 -4.87
N GLY A 641 14.70 -13.78 -5.42
CA GLY A 641 16.16 -13.75 -5.31
C GLY A 641 16.69 -12.98 -4.10
N TYR A 642 18.02 -12.87 -4.01
CA TYR A 642 18.68 -12.00 -3.05
C TYR A 642 18.46 -10.53 -3.40
N CYS A 643 18.13 -9.71 -2.41
CA CYS A 643 17.94 -8.26 -2.56
C CYS A 643 19.24 -7.50 -2.24
N ASP A 644 19.69 -6.66 -3.16
CA ASP A 644 20.85 -5.79 -3.02
C ASP A 644 20.44 -4.32 -3.15
N TYR A 645 20.84 -3.47 -2.21
CA TYR A 645 20.54 -2.04 -2.25
C TYR A 645 21.26 -1.32 -3.39
N ARG A 646 22.35 -1.87 -3.93
CA ARG A 646 23.23 -1.16 -4.86
C ARG A 646 22.65 -1.12 -6.27
N GLY A 647 22.84 0.02 -6.93
CA GLY A 647 22.37 0.26 -8.29
C GLY A 647 20.89 0.63 -8.36
N GLU A 648 20.44 1.01 -9.54
CA GLU A 648 19.06 1.42 -9.79
C GLU A 648 18.06 0.36 -9.32
N TYR A 649 16.96 0.83 -8.77
CA TYR A 649 15.85 0.05 -8.25
C TYR A 649 14.65 0.11 -9.19
N ASP A 650 13.99 -1.03 -9.35
CA ASP A 650 12.65 -1.20 -9.90
C ASP A 650 11.82 -2.08 -8.95
N GLU A 651 10.51 -2.11 -9.14
CA GLU A 651 9.55 -2.82 -8.30
C GLU A 651 9.73 -4.35 -8.25
N THR A 652 10.51 -4.92 -9.16
CA THR A 652 10.78 -6.36 -9.24
C THR A 652 12.11 -6.77 -8.61
N LYS A 653 13.02 -5.81 -8.37
CA LYS A 653 14.38 -6.06 -7.90
C LYS A 653 14.45 -6.80 -6.56
N CYS A 654 13.51 -6.52 -5.66
CA CYS A 654 13.52 -7.04 -4.29
C CYS A 654 12.11 -7.51 -3.92
N GLN A 655 11.78 -8.74 -4.29
CA GLN A 655 10.50 -9.36 -4.02
C GLN A 655 10.61 -10.46 -2.95
N THR A 656 9.53 -10.71 -2.22
CA THR A 656 9.37 -11.81 -1.27
C THR A 656 8.06 -12.57 -1.54
N ASN A 657 7.79 -13.62 -0.77
CA ASN A 657 6.59 -14.45 -0.86
C ASN A 657 6.35 -15.17 -2.20
N CYS A 658 7.35 -15.27 -3.08
CA CYS A 658 7.25 -16.13 -4.27
C CYS A 658 6.96 -17.59 -3.88
N GLY A 659 5.99 -18.21 -4.53
CA GLY A 659 5.50 -19.55 -4.23
C GLY A 659 4.50 -19.62 -3.08
N ASP A 660 4.23 -18.52 -2.39
CA ASP A 660 3.25 -18.43 -1.31
C ASP A 660 2.22 -17.33 -1.57
N SER A 661 1.32 -17.09 -0.61
CA SER A 661 0.32 -16.04 -0.72
C SER A 661 0.98 -14.66 -0.66
N SER A 662 0.55 -13.82 -1.59
CA SER A 662 0.74 -12.36 -1.56
C SER A 662 0.24 -11.73 -0.25
N GLN A 663 -0.87 -12.24 0.31
CA GLN A 663 -1.40 -11.79 1.59
C GLN A 663 -2.02 -12.93 2.41
N ARG A 664 -1.33 -13.30 3.49
CA ARG A 664 -1.78 -14.30 4.47
C ARG A 664 -2.56 -13.69 5.64
N TRP A 665 -2.09 -12.54 6.13
CA TRP A 665 -2.63 -11.89 7.33
C TRP A 665 -3.48 -10.68 6.97
N TYR A 666 -4.63 -10.58 7.62
CA TYR A 666 -5.63 -9.55 7.35
C TYR A 666 -5.83 -8.70 8.60
N HIS A 667 -5.44 -7.43 8.53
CA HIS A 667 -5.39 -6.51 9.66
C HIS A 667 -6.76 -6.32 10.33
N VAL A 668 -6.79 -6.52 11.65
CA VAL A 668 -7.95 -6.25 12.51
C VAL A 668 -7.64 -5.05 13.41
N PRO A 669 -8.23 -3.88 13.13
CA PRO A 669 -8.07 -2.71 13.99
C PRO A 669 -8.63 -2.97 15.39
N ARG A 670 -7.81 -2.79 16.43
CA ARG A 670 -8.26 -2.98 17.82
C ARG A 670 -9.48 -2.13 18.18
N ALA A 671 -9.58 -0.92 17.62
CA ALA A 671 -10.71 -0.02 17.82
C ALA A 671 -12.06 -0.56 17.27
N TRP A 672 -12.07 -1.61 16.46
CA TRP A 672 -13.30 -2.26 15.99
C TRP A 672 -13.74 -3.41 16.90
N LEU A 673 -12.95 -3.74 17.93
CA LEU A 673 -13.26 -4.77 18.90
C LEU A 673 -13.83 -4.15 20.18
N ASN A 674 -14.94 -4.72 20.65
CA ASN A 674 -15.40 -4.61 22.02
C ASN A 674 -14.57 -5.55 22.91
N PRO A 675 -14.49 -5.32 24.24
CA PRO A 675 -13.80 -6.25 25.15
C PRO A 675 -14.34 -7.69 25.04
N THR A 676 -15.66 -7.82 24.93
CA THR A 676 -16.39 -9.08 24.74
C THR A 676 -17.49 -8.90 23.71
N GLY A 677 -18.03 -9.99 23.16
CA GLY A 677 -19.22 -9.88 22.32
C GLY A 677 -18.93 -9.47 20.86
N ASN A 678 -17.76 -9.79 20.32
CA ASN A 678 -17.40 -9.46 18.93
C ASN A 678 -17.90 -10.48 17.94
N LEU A 679 -18.60 -10.04 16.89
CA LEU A 679 -19.06 -10.89 15.80
C LEU A 679 -17.97 -10.95 14.71
N LEU A 680 -17.61 -12.16 14.28
CA LEU A 680 -16.78 -12.38 13.09
C LEU A 680 -17.60 -13.17 12.06
N VAL A 681 -17.73 -12.60 10.86
CA VAL A 681 -18.42 -13.20 9.71
C VAL A 681 -17.45 -13.25 8.54
N ILE A 682 -17.43 -14.38 7.85
CA ILE A 682 -16.59 -14.60 6.67
C ILE A 682 -17.49 -15.16 5.57
N PHE A 683 -17.42 -14.57 4.39
CA PHE A 683 -17.93 -15.22 3.19
C PHE A 683 -16.75 -15.89 2.48
N GLU A 684 -16.82 -17.21 2.29
CA GLU A 684 -15.84 -18.02 1.58
C GLU A 684 -16.37 -18.43 0.20
N GLU A 685 -15.73 -17.90 -0.82
CA GLU A 685 -16.13 -18.00 -2.22
C GLU A 685 -15.68 -19.32 -2.86
N MET A 686 -14.44 -19.76 -2.60
CA MET A 686 -13.80 -20.88 -3.31
C MET A 686 -13.84 -22.19 -2.53
N GLY A 687 -13.92 -22.11 -1.20
CA GLY A 687 -13.88 -23.23 -0.27
C GLY A 687 -12.56 -23.27 0.50
N GLY A 688 -12.66 -23.25 1.83
CA GLY A 688 -11.53 -23.24 2.76
C GLY A 688 -11.76 -24.14 3.97
N ASP A 689 -10.77 -24.21 4.86
CA ASP A 689 -10.92 -24.83 6.17
C ASP A 689 -10.96 -23.76 7.27
N PRO A 690 -12.16 -23.45 7.82
CA PRO A 690 -12.29 -22.40 8.83
C PRO A 690 -11.66 -22.79 10.17
N SER A 691 -11.41 -24.08 10.43
CA SER A 691 -10.88 -24.55 11.72
C SER A 691 -9.44 -24.10 12.01
N GLU A 692 -8.68 -23.77 10.97
CA GLU A 692 -7.30 -23.28 11.06
C GLU A 692 -7.22 -21.75 11.13
N ILE A 693 -8.34 -21.04 10.93
CA ILE A 693 -8.36 -19.58 11.07
C ILE A 693 -8.04 -19.23 12.53
N SER A 694 -7.06 -18.36 12.71
CA SER A 694 -6.66 -17.88 14.02
C SER A 694 -6.48 -16.38 14.05
N MET A 695 -6.69 -15.81 15.23
CA MET A 695 -6.26 -14.44 15.50
C MET A 695 -4.78 -14.46 15.85
N VAL A 696 -4.03 -13.50 15.33
CA VAL A 696 -2.60 -13.34 15.62
C VAL A 696 -2.31 -11.92 16.10
N LYS A 697 -1.31 -11.80 16.97
CA LYS A 697 -0.72 -10.53 17.41
C LYS A 697 0.56 -10.28 16.64
N ARG A 698 0.75 -9.05 16.19
CA ARG A 698 2.00 -8.60 15.58
C ARG A 698 2.94 -8.09 16.65
N THR A 699 4.01 -8.83 16.93
CA THR A 699 4.98 -8.54 17.98
C THR A 699 6.39 -8.44 17.40
N ARG A 700 7.28 -7.76 18.12
CA ARG A 700 8.71 -7.75 17.81
C ARG A 700 9.34 -9.04 18.33
N GLY A 701 9.92 -9.82 17.40
CA GLY A 701 10.66 -11.03 17.68
C GLY A 701 12.09 -10.74 18.15
N SER A 702 13.06 -10.81 17.25
CA SER A 702 14.45 -10.43 17.54
C SER A 702 14.76 -9.01 17.08
N VAL A 703 15.71 -8.38 17.76
CA VAL A 703 16.28 -7.08 17.39
C VAL A 703 17.72 -7.29 17.01
N CYS A 704 18.15 -6.71 15.89
CA CYS A 704 19.52 -6.77 15.45
C CYS A 704 20.14 -5.38 15.31
N ALA A 705 21.47 -5.32 15.25
CA ALA A 705 22.19 -4.16 14.78
C ALA A 705 23.40 -4.61 13.94
N ASP A 706 23.76 -3.83 12.92
CA ASP A 706 24.93 -4.03 12.07
C ASP A 706 25.63 -2.69 11.88
N VAL A 707 26.58 -2.39 12.75
CA VAL A 707 27.20 -1.07 12.83
C VAL A 707 28.69 -1.17 12.51
N SER A 708 29.12 -0.46 11.47
CA SER A 708 30.54 -0.35 11.12
C SER A 708 31.32 0.54 12.10
N GLU A 709 32.61 0.28 12.28
CA GLU A 709 33.49 1.13 13.11
C GLU A 709 33.66 2.56 12.55
N TRP A 710 33.31 2.77 11.28
CA TRP A 710 33.28 4.07 10.61
C TRP A 710 31.88 4.69 10.53
N GLN A 711 30.90 4.14 11.25
CA GLN A 711 29.56 4.72 11.32
C GLN A 711 29.65 6.15 11.87
N PRO A 712 29.12 7.16 11.14
CA PRO A 712 28.96 8.50 11.71
C PRO A 712 28.09 8.44 12.98
N SER A 713 28.55 9.07 14.06
CA SER A 713 27.79 9.14 15.32
C SER A 713 27.97 10.50 15.99
N MET A 714 26.90 10.99 16.60
CA MET A 714 26.82 12.33 17.20
C MET A 714 26.09 12.25 18.55
N THR A 715 26.68 12.84 19.59
CA THR A 715 26.08 12.87 20.94
C THR A 715 25.05 13.98 21.08
N ASN A 716 25.30 15.14 20.48
CA ASN A 716 24.41 16.27 20.56
C ASN A 716 24.42 17.07 19.25
N TRP A 717 23.26 17.11 18.63
CA TRP A 717 23.02 17.76 17.34
C TRP A 717 23.02 19.29 17.42
N ARG A 718 22.76 19.87 18.60
CA ARG A 718 22.77 21.33 18.80
C ARG A 718 24.19 21.88 18.92
N THR A 719 25.05 21.12 19.58
CA THR A 719 26.46 21.48 19.81
C THR A 719 27.41 20.91 18.74
N LYS A 720 26.91 20.01 17.88
CA LYS A 720 27.69 19.27 16.87
C LYS A 720 28.81 18.44 17.50
N ASP A 721 28.51 17.80 18.63
CA ASP A 721 29.48 16.96 19.35
C ASP A 721 29.53 15.55 18.77
N TYR A 722 30.70 15.15 18.27
CA TYR A 722 30.92 13.85 17.63
C TYR A 722 31.37 12.79 18.63
N GLU A 723 30.92 11.54 18.42
CA GLU A 723 31.43 10.40 19.19
C GLU A 723 31.76 9.19 18.32
N LYS A 724 32.38 8.20 18.95
CA LYS A 724 32.68 6.93 18.31
C LYS A 724 31.37 6.15 18.10
N ALA A 725 31.30 5.44 16.98
CA ALA A 725 30.18 4.57 16.62
C ALA A 725 29.72 3.70 17.80
N LYS A 726 28.41 3.53 17.94
CA LYS A 726 27.78 2.69 18.95
C LYS A 726 26.68 1.86 18.31
N VAL A 727 26.58 0.62 18.77
CA VAL A 727 25.37 -0.18 18.62
C VAL A 727 24.36 0.29 19.63
N HIS A 728 23.12 0.53 19.19
CA HIS A 728 21.97 0.81 20.04
C HIS A 728 20.93 -0.29 19.85
N LEU A 729 20.48 -0.89 20.95
CA LEU A 729 19.42 -1.90 20.95
C LEU A 729 18.32 -1.48 21.92
N GLN A 730 17.08 -1.66 21.50
CA GLN A 730 15.90 -1.33 22.29
C GLN A 730 14.76 -2.33 22.04
N CYS A 731 14.28 -2.91 23.13
CA CYS A 731 13.05 -3.70 23.17
C CYS A 731 11.81 -2.80 23.28
N ASP A 732 10.64 -3.37 22.97
CA ASP A 732 9.37 -2.69 23.19
C ASP A 732 9.16 -2.38 24.68
N HIS A 733 8.37 -1.35 24.96
CA HIS A 733 8.21 -0.84 26.33
C HIS A 733 7.74 -1.95 27.29
N GLY A 734 8.42 -2.07 28.44
CA GLY A 734 8.14 -3.10 29.44
C GLY A 734 8.76 -4.47 29.16
N ARG A 735 9.37 -4.69 27.98
CA ARG A 735 10.15 -5.89 27.66
C ARG A 735 11.64 -5.64 27.85
N LYS A 736 12.39 -6.69 28.16
CA LYS A 736 13.84 -6.63 28.37
C LYS A 736 14.55 -7.54 27.39
N ILE A 737 15.82 -7.24 27.14
CA ILE A 737 16.70 -8.13 26.40
C ILE A 737 16.96 -9.36 27.28
N THR A 738 16.52 -10.52 26.81
CA THR A 738 16.58 -11.79 27.57
C THR A 738 17.69 -12.71 27.10
N GLU A 739 18.12 -12.58 25.85
CA GLU A 739 19.13 -13.44 25.24
C GLU A 739 19.93 -12.68 24.18
N VAL A 740 21.23 -12.97 24.10
CA VAL A 740 22.07 -12.64 22.92
C VAL A 740 22.17 -13.90 22.08
N LYS A 741 21.53 -13.90 20.91
CA LYS A 741 21.48 -15.05 20.00
C LYS A 741 22.73 -15.12 19.11
N PHE A 742 23.26 -13.95 18.74
CA PHE A 742 24.48 -13.83 17.95
C PHE A 742 25.18 -12.51 18.28
N ALA A 743 26.52 -12.52 18.28
CA ALA A 743 27.31 -11.29 18.34
C ALA A 743 28.69 -11.50 17.71
N SER A 744 29.12 -10.57 16.86
CA SER A 744 30.43 -10.60 16.22
C SER A 744 30.94 -9.19 15.94
N PHE A 745 32.16 -8.89 16.36
CA PHE A 745 32.94 -7.74 15.92
C PHE A 745 34.05 -8.22 14.98
N GLY A 746 33.97 -7.84 13.71
CA GLY A 746 34.87 -8.35 12.67
C GLY A 746 34.26 -8.24 11.28
N THR A 747 34.25 -9.35 10.54
CA THR A 747 33.66 -9.43 9.19
C THR A 747 32.49 -10.43 9.13
N PRO A 748 31.45 -10.30 9.97
CA PRO A 748 30.30 -11.22 9.96
C PRO A 748 29.59 -11.25 8.61
N GLN A 749 28.88 -12.35 8.35
CA GLN A 749 28.09 -12.59 7.14
C GLN A 749 26.61 -12.83 7.48
N GLY A 750 25.76 -12.80 6.46
CA GLY A 750 24.31 -13.00 6.61
C GLY A 750 23.53 -11.73 6.93
N SER A 751 22.27 -11.91 7.28
CA SER A 751 21.34 -10.84 7.66
C SER A 751 20.66 -11.16 9.00
N CYS A 752 19.94 -10.20 9.57
CA CYS A 752 19.25 -10.37 10.84
C CYS A 752 18.37 -11.64 10.84
N GLY A 753 18.60 -12.54 11.79
CA GLY A 753 17.97 -13.87 11.88
C GLY A 753 18.82 -15.02 11.31
N SER A 754 19.86 -14.73 10.52
CA SER A 754 20.71 -15.68 9.80
C SER A 754 22.20 -15.36 9.86
N TYR A 755 22.63 -14.54 10.82
CA TYR A 755 24.03 -14.12 10.93
C TYR A 755 24.97 -15.29 11.21
N SER A 756 26.18 -15.17 10.68
CA SER A 756 27.30 -16.08 10.94
C SER A 756 28.60 -15.33 11.11
N GLU A 757 29.55 -15.94 11.83
CA GLU A 757 30.92 -15.44 11.90
C GLU A 757 31.57 -15.49 10.51
N GLY A 758 32.37 -14.47 10.19
CA GLY A 758 33.23 -14.52 9.02
C GLY A 758 34.68 -14.85 9.39
N GLY A 759 35.59 -14.68 8.43
CA GLY A 759 37.01 -14.98 8.63
C GLY A 759 37.72 -14.10 9.66
N CYS A 760 37.11 -13.01 10.11
CA CYS A 760 37.58 -12.16 11.19
C CYS A 760 36.49 -12.01 12.27
N HIS A 761 36.86 -12.33 13.52
CA HIS A 761 35.97 -12.28 14.68
C HIS A 761 36.78 -12.01 15.97
N ALA A 762 36.32 -11.08 16.80
CA ALA A 762 36.93 -10.81 18.10
C ALA A 762 36.34 -11.71 19.20
N HIS A 763 37.19 -12.40 19.96
CA HIS A 763 36.76 -13.38 20.97
C HIS A 763 35.84 -12.84 22.10
N LYS A 764 35.79 -11.51 22.37
CA LYS A 764 34.87 -10.92 23.36
C LYS A 764 33.57 -10.36 22.76
N SER A 765 33.27 -10.69 21.51
CA SER A 765 32.08 -10.18 20.81
C SER A 765 30.79 -10.50 21.56
N TYR A 766 30.64 -11.72 22.05
CA TYR A 766 29.47 -12.13 22.84
C TYR A 766 29.41 -11.48 24.21
N ASP A 767 30.50 -11.61 24.98
CA ASP A 767 30.57 -11.24 26.40
C ASP A 767 30.16 -9.80 26.67
N ILE A 768 30.52 -8.87 25.78
CA ILE A 768 30.23 -7.46 25.97
C ILE A 768 28.74 -7.14 25.85
N PHE A 769 28.05 -7.73 24.89
CA PHE A 769 26.61 -7.55 24.74
C PHE A 769 25.88 -8.29 25.86
N TRP A 770 26.30 -9.50 26.19
CA TRP A 770 25.74 -10.24 27.33
C TRP A 770 25.80 -9.41 28.62
N LYS A 771 26.98 -8.84 28.93
CA LYS A 771 27.20 -8.06 30.15
C LYS A 771 26.40 -6.76 30.19
N ASN A 772 26.27 -6.06 29.06
CA ASN A 772 25.71 -4.70 29.03
C ASN A 772 24.23 -4.65 28.64
N CYS A 773 23.70 -5.68 27.99
CA CYS A 773 22.35 -5.64 27.40
C CYS A 773 21.35 -6.54 28.12
N ILE A 774 21.76 -7.71 28.64
CA ILE A 774 20.83 -8.62 29.32
C ILE A 774 20.14 -7.92 30.50
N ASN A 775 18.84 -8.16 30.64
CA ASN A 775 17.93 -7.57 31.63
C ASN A 775 17.75 -6.04 31.52
N GLN A 776 18.20 -5.43 30.42
CA GLN A 776 17.95 -4.03 30.11
C GLN A 776 16.86 -3.91 29.03
N GLU A 777 16.04 -2.87 29.13
CA GLU A 777 15.08 -2.51 28.06
C GLU A 777 15.81 -1.88 26.86
N HIS A 778 16.92 -1.19 27.13
CA HIS A 778 17.80 -0.59 26.14
C HIS A 778 19.27 -0.75 26.54
N CYS A 779 20.16 -0.87 25.56
CA CYS A 779 21.59 -0.85 25.80
C CYS A 779 22.35 -0.17 24.65
N ALA A 780 23.58 0.25 24.93
CA ALA A 780 24.50 0.76 23.93
C ALA A 780 25.92 0.21 24.14
N VAL A 781 26.59 -0.15 23.04
CA VAL A 781 27.96 -0.69 23.06
C VAL A 781 28.81 0.04 22.02
N SER A 782 29.94 0.60 22.45
CA SER A 782 30.87 1.29 21.54
C SER A 782 31.56 0.32 20.58
N VAL A 783 31.53 0.67 19.30
CA VAL A 783 32.12 -0.09 18.18
C VAL A 783 33.59 0.28 18.05
N VAL A 784 34.41 -0.18 19.00
CA VAL A 784 35.85 0.06 19.01
C VAL A 784 36.63 -1.19 19.43
N PRO A 785 37.81 -1.47 18.84
CA PRO A 785 38.58 -2.68 19.14
C PRO A 785 38.83 -2.94 20.63
N GLN A 786 39.05 -1.90 21.43
CA GLN A 786 39.35 -2.04 22.86
C GLN A 786 38.20 -2.69 23.66
N VAL A 787 36.96 -2.46 23.22
CA VAL A 787 35.75 -3.02 23.85
C VAL A 787 35.63 -4.53 23.57
N PHE A 788 36.11 -4.98 22.41
CA PHE A 788 35.99 -6.36 21.93
C PHE A 788 37.25 -7.21 22.15
N GLY A 789 38.19 -6.72 22.97
CA GLY A 789 39.41 -7.47 23.32
C GLY A 789 40.58 -7.31 22.35
N GLY A 790 40.54 -6.33 21.44
CA GLY A 790 41.60 -6.03 20.48
C GLY A 790 41.08 -5.84 19.05
N ASP A 791 41.97 -5.51 18.12
CA ASP A 791 41.65 -5.51 16.68
C ASP A 791 41.83 -6.93 16.14
N PRO A 792 40.74 -7.65 15.78
CA PRO A 792 40.84 -9.02 15.29
C PRO A 792 41.43 -9.12 13.87
N CYS A 793 41.45 -8.04 13.09
CA CYS A 793 41.98 -8.00 11.74
C CYS A 793 42.41 -6.58 11.32
N PRO A 794 43.66 -6.18 11.63
CA PRO A 794 44.19 -4.86 11.28
C PRO A 794 44.08 -4.55 9.78
N GLY A 795 43.72 -3.30 9.46
CA GLY A 795 43.59 -2.83 8.07
C GLY A 795 42.34 -3.28 7.32
N THR A 796 41.52 -4.17 7.90
CA THR A 796 40.19 -4.54 7.38
C THR A 796 39.12 -3.69 8.07
N MET A 797 38.04 -3.29 7.41
CA MET A 797 36.94 -2.58 8.09
C MET A 797 36.13 -3.58 8.94
N LYS A 798 35.92 -3.26 10.22
CA LYS A 798 35.14 -4.10 11.13
C LYS A 798 33.72 -3.58 11.34
N ARG A 799 32.82 -4.53 11.57
CA ARG A 799 31.41 -4.29 11.93
C ARG A 799 31.09 -5.01 13.24
N ALA A 800 30.37 -4.33 14.13
CA ALA A 800 29.71 -4.94 15.27
C ALA A 800 28.29 -5.36 14.84
N VAL A 801 28.08 -6.66 14.73
CA VAL A 801 26.79 -7.27 14.43
C VAL A 801 26.29 -8.02 15.66
N VAL A 802 25.03 -7.83 16.02
CA VAL A 802 24.40 -8.49 17.16
C VAL A 802 22.94 -8.79 16.85
N GLU A 803 22.45 -9.91 17.35
CA GLU A 803 21.03 -10.28 17.39
C GLU A 803 20.64 -10.63 18.82
N VAL A 804 19.59 -10.00 19.33
CA VAL A 804 19.07 -10.21 20.68
C VAL A 804 17.58 -10.56 20.66
N MET A 805 17.13 -11.28 21.69
CA MET A 805 15.72 -11.58 21.92
C MET A 805 15.15 -10.62 22.97
N CYS A 806 13.94 -10.12 22.72
CA CYS A 806 13.17 -9.33 23.66
C CYS A 806 12.07 -10.18 24.30
N GLY A 807 11.97 -10.15 25.63
CA GLY A 807 11.01 -10.94 26.40
C GLY A 807 10.48 -10.24 27.65
#